data_AF-A0A1I3YWM3-F1
#
_entry.id   AF-A0A1I3YWM3-F1
#
_cell.length_a   1.000
_cell.length_b   1.000
_cell.length_c   1.000
_cell.angle_alpha   90.00
_cell.angle_beta   90.00
_cell.angle_gamma   90.00
#
_symmetry.space_group_name_H-M   'P 1'
#
loop_
_entity.id
_entity.type
_entity.pdbx_description
1 polymer ?
#
loop_
_entity_poly.entity_id
_entity_poly.type
_entity_poly.pdbx_seq_one_letter_code
_entity_poly.pdbx_strand_id
1 'polypeptide(L)'
;MRMEDMSARVFLELLAREASAVEFEGPILAARAGGADAATLAELEEAKLAALKVRALLRRRAKREAELSALFDTAGDLAGLRDLDAVLEAIVHRARQLLGTDAAYMTLHDPERGDTWMRVTDGSVSAKFRALRLAMGAGLGGLVAQTATPYATADYFADERFRHKFHIDDAVTEEGLVAILGVPLKLGARVIGVLFAANRSVRPFTQDEVVLLGSLAAHAAVAIDNARLLQETRNALEELSEANRQVNAHSEAVERAALAHDRMTGLVLRGGGVEDVAAVVTEVLGGSLVVLDDVGRPITGDAGGLAAGMPAGEDGPAEARQGPEATAAVIAEAARSSRALGRTVKKGNLLVASVDVGAEPLCTLVLRADGQVADTDQRILERAALVTALLLLFRRTVAEAEGRVRGELLDDLISRPALDGLVQRARRVGVELEADHVVVVVRHGGRRERAAFWASSQATLSHGLAALRGDEVVLLLPGDRPGHLAKRVAAELSASLGHPATAGASGPVRGPAEVAAAHREAQRCADALLALGRAGEGASTTELGFVGLLVGDGRDIEAFLGSALGPVIGYDARRGTALVRTLTAYFGTGGSLSRTAEALHIHVNTVTQRLDRIAQLLGADWQDPERALEIQLALRLHRLSH
;
A
#
# COMPACT_ATOMS: atom_id res chain seq x y z
N MET A 1 35.92 -8.49 105.71
CA MET A 1 35.38 -8.93 104.42
C MET A 1 34.67 -10.24 104.69
N ARG A 2 33.33 -10.22 104.71
CA ARG A 2 32.52 -11.38 105.14
C ARG A 2 32.57 -12.46 104.08
N MET A 3 32.54 -13.73 104.50
CA MET A 3 32.63 -14.92 103.65
C MET A 3 31.53 -14.99 102.58
N GLU A 4 30.39 -14.33 102.84
CA GLU A 4 29.29 -14.08 101.89
C GLU A 4 29.78 -13.48 100.54
N ASP A 5 30.79 -12.60 100.56
CA ASP A 5 31.26 -11.84 99.39
C ASP A 5 32.14 -12.70 98.44
N MET A 6 32.76 -13.76 98.96
CA MET A 6 33.59 -14.67 98.16
C MET A 6 32.76 -15.73 97.42
N SER A 7 31.61 -16.11 97.96
CA SER A 7 30.72 -17.13 97.40
C SER A 7 30.02 -16.66 96.11
N ALA A 8 29.51 -15.42 96.11
CA ALA A 8 28.82 -14.83 94.96
C ALA A 8 29.77 -14.52 93.80
N ARG A 9 31.00 -14.10 94.10
CA ARG A 9 31.99 -13.71 93.09
C ARG A 9 32.38 -14.87 92.17
N VAL A 10 32.56 -16.07 92.70
CA VAL A 10 32.93 -17.26 91.90
C VAL A 10 31.85 -17.60 90.88
N PHE A 11 30.57 -17.57 91.28
CA PHE A 11 29.47 -17.85 90.36
C PHE A 11 29.23 -16.73 89.34
N LEU A 12 29.51 -15.47 89.69
CA LEU A 12 29.48 -14.35 88.74
C LEU A 12 30.58 -14.47 87.67
N GLU A 13 31.78 -14.90 88.05
CA GLU A 13 32.87 -15.17 87.10
C GLU A 13 32.53 -16.33 86.15
N LEU A 14 31.87 -17.39 86.66
CA LEU A 14 31.34 -18.49 85.82
C LEU A 14 30.27 -18.01 84.83
N LEU A 15 29.39 -17.08 85.24
CA LEU A 15 28.40 -16.46 84.37
C LEU A 15 29.05 -15.59 83.29
N ALA A 16 30.03 -14.77 83.66
CA ALA A 16 30.71 -13.83 82.75
C ALA A 16 31.46 -14.53 81.60
N ARG A 17 31.97 -15.75 81.83
CA ARG A 17 32.63 -16.57 80.81
C ARG A 17 31.72 -17.60 80.12
N GLU A 18 30.41 -17.52 80.36
CA GLU A 18 29.39 -18.43 79.80
C GLU A 18 29.66 -19.93 80.06
N ALA A 19 30.16 -20.27 81.25
CA ALA A 19 30.51 -21.64 81.61
C ALA A 19 29.35 -22.65 81.41
N SER A 20 29.70 -23.91 81.18
CA SER A 20 28.75 -25.02 81.09
C SER A 20 28.05 -25.25 82.43
N ALA A 21 26.84 -25.83 82.42
CA ALA A 21 26.06 -26.06 83.65
C ALA A 21 26.80 -26.95 84.65
N VAL A 22 27.63 -27.86 84.16
CA VAL A 22 28.43 -28.80 84.95
C VAL A 22 29.51 -28.06 85.76
N GLU A 23 30.09 -26.99 85.22
CA GLU A 23 31.13 -26.22 85.89
C GLU A 23 30.62 -25.45 87.12
N PHE A 24 29.30 -25.26 87.25
CA PHE A 24 28.69 -24.65 88.43
C PHE A 24 28.66 -25.58 89.65
N GLU A 25 28.96 -26.87 89.51
CA GLU A 25 29.14 -27.79 90.65
C GLU A 25 30.54 -27.67 91.29
N GLY A 26 31.53 -27.19 90.52
CA GLY A 26 32.93 -27.13 90.92
C GLY A 26 33.19 -26.38 92.23
N PRO A 27 32.63 -25.16 92.45
CA PRO A 27 32.83 -24.41 93.68
C PRO A 27 32.31 -25.11 94.95
N ILE A 28 31.19 -25.83 94.84
CA ILE A 28 30.59 -26.59 95.96
C ILE A 28 31.42 -27.83 96.29
N LEU A 29 31.88 -28.55 95.27
CA LEU A 29 32.76 -29.70 95.43
C LEU A 29 34.11 -29.32 96.07
N ALA A 30 34.69 -28.19 95.67
CA ALA A 30 35.92 -27.66 96.24
C ALA A 30 35.74 -27.23 97.70
N ALA A 31 34.64 -26.56 98.04
CA ALA A 31 34.33 -26.17 99.42
C ALA A 31 34.10 -27.40 100.34
N ARG A 32 33.43 -28.44 99.83
CA ARG A 32 33.23 -29.71 100.55
C ARG A 32 34.55 -30.44 100.81
N ALA A 33 35.45 -30.47 99.82
CA ALA A 33 36.79 -31.06 99.98
C ALA A 33 37.68 -30.27 100.96
N GLY A 34 37.48 -28.96 101.08
CA GLY A 34 38.18 -28.07 102.01
C GLY A 34 37.65 -28.09 103.46
N GLY A 35 36.66 -28.92 103.79
CA GLY A 35 36.11 -29.04 105.15
C GLY A 35 35.14 -27.94 105.56
N ALA A 36 34.49 -27.27 104.60
CA ALA A 36 33.49 -26.23 104.88
C ALA A 36 32.30 -26.76 105.71
N ASP A 37 31.75 -25.91 106.57
CA ASP A 37 30.58 -26.26 107.39
C ASP A 37 29.29 -26.33 106.58
N ALA A 38 28.24 -26.89 107.19
CA ALA A 38 26.95 -27.10 106.53
C ALA A 38 26.26 -25.79 106.11
N ALA A 39 26.49 -24.69 106.84
CA ALA A 39 25.94 -23.37 106.52
C ALA A 39 26.57 -22.81 105.25
N THR A 40 27.90 -22.87 105.13
CA THR A 40 28.64 -22.41 103.96
C THR A 40 28.27 -23.21 102.70
N LEU A 41 28.09 -24.53 102.83
CA LEU A 41 27.66 -25.37 101.70
C LEU A 41 26.22 -25.05 101.25
N ALA A 42 25.32 -24.72 102.18
CA ALA A 42 23.95 -24.32 101.84
C ALA A 42 23.90 -22.97 101.12
N GLU A 43 24.68 -21.99 101.55
CA GLU A 43 24.80 -20.69 100.87
C GLU A 43 25.36 -20.83 99.44
N LEU A 44 26.37 -21.67 99.25
CA LEU A 44 26.92 -21.95 97.91
C LEU A 44 25.91 -22.65 97.00
N GLU A 45 25.09 -23.55 97.54
CA GLU A 45 24.03 -24.23 96.79
C GLU A 45 22.94 -23.24 96.34
N GLU A 46 22.55 -22.32 97.23
CA GLU A 46 21.59 -21.26 96.90
C GLU A 46 22.15 -20.30 95.83
N ALA A 47 23.40 -19.89 95.97
CA ALA A 47 24.10 -19.05 94.99
C ALA A 47 24.24 -19.75 93.62
N LYS A 48 24.54 -21.06 93.59
CA LYS A 48 24.55 -21.87 92.36
C LYS A 48 23.18 -21.84 91.69
N LEU A 49 22.11 -22.10 92.42
CA LEU A 49 20.75 -22.14 91.87
C LEU A 49 20.34 -20.78 91.31
N ALA A 50 20.67 -19.68 91.99
CA ALA A 50 20.45 -18.33 91.50
C ALA A 50 21.24 -18.05 90.21
N ALA A 51 22.53 -18.43 90.16
CA ALA A 51 23.35 -18.24 88.97
C ALA A 51 22.87 -19.08 87.78
N LEU A 52 22.46 -20.34 87.99
CA LEU A 52 21.87 -21.17 86.94
C LEU A 52 20.56 -20.58 86.40
N LYS A 53 19.72 -19.96 87.25
CA LYS A 53 18.53 -19.21 86.80
C LYS A 53 18.90 -18.01 85.92
N VAL A 54 19.91 -17.23 86.31
CA VAL A 54 20.40 -16.09 85.51
C VAL A 54 20.95 -16.56 84.16
N ARG A 55 21.76 -17.62 84.14
CA ARG A 55 22.28 -18.22 82.91
C ARG A 55 21.17 -18.67 81.96
N ALA A 56 20.13 -19.33 82.49
CA ALA A 56 18.98 -19.74 81.70
C ALA A 56 18.26 -18.54 81.08
N LEU A 57 18.11 -17.44 81.83
CA LEU A 57 17.49 -16.20 81.36
C LEU A 57 18.34 -15.49 80.29
N LEU A 58 19.66 -15.42 80.46
CA LEU A 58 20.58 -14.86 79.48
C LEU A 58 20.59 -15.67 78.18
N ARG A 59 20.67 -17.00 78.27
CA ARG A 59 20.57 -17.87 77.07
C ARG A 59 19.24 -17.72 76.35
N ARG A 60 18.14 -17.56 77.09
CA ARG A 60 16.82 -17.31 76.50
C ARG A 60 16.77 -15.96 75.77
N ARG A 61 17.38 -14.91 76.33
CA ARG A 61 17.50 -13.60 75.67
C ARG A 61 18.37 -13.65 74.42
N ALA A 62 19.56 -14.24 74.50
CA ALA A 62 20.46 -14.38 73.37
C ALA A 62 19.82 -15.18 72.22
N LYS A 63 19.11 -16.27 72.53
CA LYS A 63 18.33 -17.02 71.55
C LYS A 63 17.26 -16.15 70.89
N ARG A 64 16.50 -15.38 71.68
CA ARG A 64 15.45 -14.47 71.18
C ARG A 64 16.00 -13.36 70.28
N GLU A 65 17.17 -12.82 70.64
CA GLU A 65 17.85 -11.78 69.87
C GLU A 65 18.35 -12.30 68.52
N ALA A 66 18.94 -13.50 68.50
CA ALA A 66 19.32 -14.18 67.26
C ALA A 66 18.11 -14.51 66.37
N GLU A 67 17.00 -15.01 66.95
CA GLU A 67 15.73 -15.25 66.25
C GLU A 67 15.17 -13.97 65.62
N LEU A 68 15.20 -12.84 66.34
CA LEU A 68 14.75 -11.54 65.86
C LEU A 68 15.65 -10.98 64.75
N SER A 69 16.98 -11.11 64.89
CA SER A 69 17.93 -10.68 63.85
C SER A 69 17.69 -11.44 62.55
N ALA A 70 17.54 -12.76 62.62
CA ALA A 70 17.25 -13.60 61.46
C ALA A 70 15.92 -13.22 60.77
N LEU A 71 14.89 -12.81 61.53
CA LEU A 71 13.64 -12.29 60.97
C LEU A 71 13.83 -10.95 60.22
N PHE A 72 14.63 -10.03 60.76
CA PHE A 72 14.86 -8.72 60.14
C PHE A 72 15.71 -8.80 58.87
N ASP A 73 16.78 -9.59 58.88
CA ASP A 73 17.58 -9.87 57.68
C ASP A 73 16.71 -10.47 56.57
N THR A 74 15.72 -11.27 56.96
CA THR A 74 14.73 -11.86 56.05
C THR A 74 13.77 -10.85 55.44
N ALA A 75 13.26 -9.89 56.20
CA ALA A 75 12.40 -8.85 55.65
C ALA A 75 13.15 -7.98 54.62
N GLY A 76 14.41 -7.65 54.88
CA GLY A 76 15.26 -6.87 53.97
C GLY A 76 15.56 -7.59 52.66
N ASP A 77 15.99 -8.85 52.74
CA ASP A 77 16.32 -9.64 51.56
C ASP A 77 15.10 -9.93 50.68
N LEU A 78 13.94 -10.23 51.30
CA LEU A 78 12.70 -10.48 50.57
C LEU A 78 12.18 -9.22 49.85
N ALA A 79 12.39 -8.03 50.43
CA ALA A 79 12.01 -6.76 49.80
C ALA A 79 12.85 -6.41 48.56
N GLY A 80 14.07 -6.96 48.45
CA GLY A 80 14.95 -6.76 47.29
C GLY A 80 14.60 -7.63 46.09
N LEU A 81 13.86 -8.72 46.29
CA LEU A 81 13.47 -9.65 45.23
C LEU A 81 12.29 -9.11 44.43
N ARG A 82 12.42 -9.16 43.10
CA ARG A 82 11.43 -8.62 42.15
C ARG A 82 10.63 -9.68 41.42
N ASP A 83 11.06 -10.92 41.52
CA ASP A 83 10.43 -12.08 40.88
C ASP A 83 9.65 -12.84 41.95
N LEU A 84 8.37 -13.08 41.67
CA LEU A 84 7.46 -13.78 42.56
C LEU A 84 7.96 -15.19 42.88
N ASP A 85 8.50 -15.92 41.89
CA ASP A 85 8.99 -17.28 42.10
C ASP A 85 10.18 -17.29 43.06
N ALA A 86 11.15 -16.39 42.83
CA ALA A 86 12.32 -16.23 43.70
C ALA A 86 11.92 -15.82 45.14
N VAL A 87 10.91 -14.96 45.30
CA VAL A 87 10.37 -14.57 46.62
C VAL A 87 9.80 -15.78 47.34
N LEU A 88 8.97 -16.58 46.67
CA LEU A 88 8.32 -17.75 47.26
C LEU A 88 9.34 -18.81 47.69
N GLU A 89 10.33 -19.10 46.85
CA GLU A 89 11.46 -20.00 47.16
C GLU A 89 12.26 -19.53 48.37
N ALA A 90 12.61 -18.24 48.40
CA ALA A 90 13.35 -17.66 49.52
C ALA A 90 12.58 -17.76 50.85
N ILE A 91 11.26 -17.53 50.85
CA ILE A 91 10.42 -17.64 52.04
C ILE A 91 10.42 -19.06 52.60
N VAL A 92 10.19 -20.05 51.75
CA VAL A 92 10.10 -21.46 52.17
C VAL A 92 11.46 -21.96 52.66
N HIS A 93 12.54 -21.60 51.96
CA HIS A 93 13.90 -21.93 52.39
C HIS A 93 14.22 -21.40 53.79
N ARG A 94 13.88 -20.13 54.04
CA ARG A 94 14.11 -19.49 55.34
C ARG A 94 13.23 -20.06 56.43
N ALA A 95 11.97 -20.39 56.15
CA ALA A 95 11.10 -21.06 57.12
C ALA A 95 11.72 -22.36 57.63
N ARG A 96 12.31 -23.16 56.73
CA ARG A 96 13.01 -24.40 57.07
C ARG A 96 14.24 -24.15 57.95
N GLN A 97 15.09 -23.20 57.56
CA GLN A 97 16.31 -22.84 58.30
C GLN A 97 16.01 -22.27 59.69
N LEU A 98 15.03 -21.37 59.79
CA LEU A 98 14.69 -20.64 61.00
C LEU A 98 14.14 -21.56 62.11
N LEU A 99 13.39 -22.60 61.74
CA LEU A 99 12.80 -23.56 62.68
C LEU A 99 13.62 -24.86 62.83
N GLY A 100 14.64 -25.06 61.98
CA GLY A 100 15.40 -26.30 61.93
C GLY A 100 14.51 -27.51 61.67
N THR A 101 13.67 -27.45 60.65
CA THR A 101 12.76 -28.54 60.26
C THR A 101 13.27 -29.33 59.07
N ASP A 102 12.76 -30.53 58.85
CA ASP A 102 13.19 -31.40 57.73
C ASP A 102 12.69 -30.85 56.39
N ALA A 103 11.48 -30.29 56.40
CA ALA A 103 10.84 -29.66 55.25
C ALA A 103 10.11 -28.37 55.65
N ALA A 104 9.96 -27.49 54.67
CA ALA A 104 9.01 -26.38 54.70
C ALA A 104 8.31 -26.31 53.34
N TYR A 105 7.09 -25.78 53.32
CA TYR A 105 6.34 -25.65 52.07
C TYR A 105 5.29 -24.56 52.19
N MET A 106 4.76 -24.12 51.06
CA MET A 106 3.76 -23.08 50.98
C MET A 106 2.64 -23.48 50.03
N THR A 107 1.41 -23.23 50.47
CA THR A 107 0.24 -23.26 49.59
C THR A 107 -0.25 -21.85 49.33
N LEU A 108 -0.73 -21.57 48.12
CA LEU A 108 -1.39 -20.31 47.78
C LEU A 108 -2.87 -20.55 47.51
N HIS A 109 -3.69 -19.55 47.82
CA HIS A 109 -5.13 -19.59 47.61
C HIS A 109 -5.48 -19.33 46.14
N ASP A 110 -6.29 -20.21 45.55
CA ASP A 110 -6.87 -20.06 44.23
C ASP A 110 -8.29 -19.45 44.37
N PRO A 111 -8.49 -18.17 44.01
CA PRO A 111 -9.77 -17.51 44.18
C PRO A 111 -10.87 -18.04 43.25
N GLU A 112 -10.54 -18.66 42.12
CA GLU A 112 -11.54 -19.18 41.19
C GLU A 112 -12.09 -20.53 41.65
N ARG A 113 -11.21 -21.39 42.20
CA ARG A 113 -11.57 -22.72 42.69
C ARG A 113 -11.96 -22.76 44.16
N GLY A 114 -11.58 -21.74 44.93
CA GLY A 114 -11.86 -21.67 46.37
C GLY A 114 -11.10 -22.70 47.20
N ASP A 115 -9.96 -23.18 46.70
CA ASP A 115 -9.05 -24.10 47.39
C ASP A 115 -7.63 -23.51 47.48
N THR A 116 -6.72 -24.23 48.13
CA THR A 116 -5.29 -23.90 48.15
C THR A 116 -4.50 -24.95 47.40
N TRP A 117 -3.38 -24.56 46.81
CA TRP A 117 -2.53 -25.49 46.06
C TRP A 117 -1.07 -25.32 46.43
N MET A 118 -0.31 -26.41 46.35
CA MET A 118 1.11 -26.42 46.68
C MET A 118 1.93 -25.61 45.66
N ARG A 119 2.46 -24.46 46.08
CA ARG A 119 3.18 -23.54 45.19
C ARG A 119 4.69 -23.76 45.18
N VAL A 120 5.28 -23.92 46.36
CA VAL A 120 6.72 -24.08 46.56
C VAL A 120 6.98 -25.00 47.75
N THR A 121 8.03 -25.81 47.65
CA THR A 121 8.49 -26.71 48.72
C THR A 121 10.01 -26.65 48.85
N ASP A 122 10.54 -26.75 50.07
CA ASP A 122 11.97 -26.97 50.35
C ASP A 122 12.14 -28.18 51.27
N GLY A 123 13.03 -29.11 50.92
CA GLY A 123 13.23 -30.38 51.61
C GLY A 123 12.23 -31.51 51.28
N SER A 124 11.29 -31.27 50.34
CA SER A 124 10.33 -32.27 49.85
C SER A 124 10.88 -33.12 48.70
N VAL A 125 10.57 -34.42 48.72
CA VAL A 125 11.01 -35.38 47.70
C VAL A 125 9.86 -35.98 46.89
N SER A 126 8.63 -36.01 47.42
CA SER A 126 7.46 -36.59 46.75
C SER A 126 6.88 -35.66 45.67
N ALA A 127 6.75 -36.19 44.45
CA ALA A 127 6.07 -35.48 43.35
C ALA A 127 4.57 -35.33 43.60
N LYS A 128 3.94 -36.33 44.23
CA LYS A 128 2.52 -36.31 44.58
C LYS A 128 2.22 -35.24 45.63
N PHE A 129 3.10 -35.09 46.62
CA PHE A 129 3.00 -34.04 47.63
C PHE A 129 3.12 -32.64 47.01
N ARG A 130 4.07 -32.46 46.08
CA ARG A 130 4.24 -31.19 45.34
C ARG A 130 3.06 -30.81 44.45
N ALA A 131 2.21 -31.75 44.06
CA ALA A 131 1.03 -31.52 43.21
C ALA A 131 -0.29 -31.40 44.02
N LEU A 132 -0.22 -31.44 45.36
CA LEU A 132 -1.40 -31.49 46.21
C LEU A 132 -2.20 -30.18 46.18
N ARG A 133 -3.54 -30.32 46.19
CA ARG A 133 -4.50 -29.24 46.44
C ARG A 133 -5.34 -29.56 47.67
N LEU A 134 -5.66 -28.54 48.46
CA LEU A 134 -6.40 -28.65 49.71
C LEU A 134 -7.59 -27.71 49.70
N ALA A 135 -8.80 -28.27 49.78
CA ALA A 135 -10.02 -27.50 49.99
C ALA A 135 -10.02 -26.82 51.37
N MET A 136 -10.78 -25.73 51.50
CA MET A 136 -10.93 -25.03 52.78
C MET A 136 -11.51 -25.96 53.86
N GLY A 137 -10.87 -25.98 55.03
CA GLY A 137 -11.20 -26.88 56.15
C GLY A 137 -10.79 -28.35 55.97
N ALA A 138 -10.12 -28.74 54.87
CA ALA A 138 -9.61 -30.09 54.64
C ALA A 138 -8.15 -30.23 55.09
N GLY A 139 -7.86 -31.24 55.92
CA GLY A 139 -6.55 -31.42 56.54
C GLY A 139 -6.14 -30.23 57.42
N LEU A 140 -4.91 -30.26 57.92
CA LEU A 140 -4.35 -29.18 58.72
C LEU A 140 -4.25 -27.86 57.92
N GLY A 141 -3.78 -27.93 56.67
CA GLY A 141 -3.60 -26.75 55.82
C GLY A 141 -4.90 -26.04 55.46
N GLY A 142 -5.94 -26.79 55.09
CA GLY A 142 -7.26 -26.21 54.82
C GLY A 142 -7.89 -25.59 56.07
N LEU A 143 -7.67 -26.19 57.25
CA LEU A 143 -8.16 -25.63 58.52
C LEU A 143 -7.50 -24.28 58.84
N VAL A 144 -6.17 -24.18 58.67
CA VAL A 144 -5.43 -22.92 58.86
C VAL A 144 -5.93 -21.86 57.87
N ALA A 145 -6.14 -22.24 56.61
CA ALA A 145 -6.66 -21.33 55.59
C ALA A 145 -8.06 -20.82 55.92
N GLN A 146 -8.95 -21.69 56.41
CA GLN A 146 -10.32 -21.35 56.77
C GLN A 146 -10.43 -20.49 58.03
N THR A 147 -9.66 -20.83 59.07
CA THR A 147 -9.75 -20.16 60.38
C THR A 147 -8.89 -18.91 60.46
N ALA A 148 -7.94 -18.73 59.54
CA ALA A 148 -6.89 -17.72 59.62
C ALA A 148 -6.14 -17.78 60.98
N THR A 149 -5.99 -18.97 61.57
CA THR A 149 -5.24 -19.17 62.83
C THR A 149 -4.15 -20.22 62.66
N PRO A 150 -2.98 -20.03 63.30
CA PRO A 150 -1.93 -21.05 63.36
C PRO A 150 -2.42 -22.38 63.92
N TYR A 151 -1.90 -23.48 63.38
CA TYR A 151 -2.20 -24.82 63.87
C TYR A 151 -0.97 -25.71 63.89
N ALA A 152 -0.76 -26.45 64.99
CA ALA A 152 0.39 -27.33 65.18
C ALA A 152 -0.05 -28.71 65.66
N THR A 153 0.56 -29.75 65.08
CA THR A 153 0.47 -31.13 65.54
C THR A 153 1.86 -31.73 65.71
N ALA A 154 2.05 -32.49 66.79
CA ALA A 154 3.27 -33.26 67.04
C ALA A 154 3.27 -34.62 66.32
N ASP A 155 2.08 -35.12 65.97
CA ASP A 155 1.85 -36.35 65.24
C ASP A 155 0.56 -36.19 64.43
N TYR A 156 0.71 -36.06 63.12
CA TYR A 156 -0.37 -35.77 62.19
C TYR A 156 -1.45 -36.85 62.19
N PHE A 157 -1.07 -38.14 62.18
CA PHE A 157 -2.05 -39.22 62.05
C PHE A 157 -2.77 -39.54 63.36
N ALA A 158 -2.20 -39.13 64.51
CA ALA A 158 -2.82 -39.29 65.81
C ALA A 158 -3.72 -38.12 66.22
N ASP A 159 -3.79 -37.04 65.42
CA ASP A 159 -4.48 -35.81 65.79
C ASP A 159 -5.91 -35.70 65.22
N GLU A 160 -6.90 -36.09 66.02
CA GLU A 160 -8.32 -36.10 65.61
C GLU A 160 -8.96 -34.69 65.53
N ARG A 161 -8.23 -33.62 65.86
CA ARG A 161 -8.78 -32.25 65.93
C ARG A 161 -9.08 -31.63 64.57
N PHE A 162 -8.60 -32.20 63.46
CA PHE A 162 -8.90 -31.74 62.10
C PHE A 162 -9.36 -32.88 61.20
N ARG A 163 -9.98 -32.52 60.06
CA ARG A 163 -10.57 -33.49 59.15
C ARG A 163 -9.52 -34.10 58.22
N HIS A 164 -9.11 -35.32 58.54
CA HIS A 164 -8.35 -36.20 57.65
C HIS A 164 -9.10 -36.51 56.35
N LYS A 165 -8.34 -36.56 55.25
CA LYS A 165 -8.86 -36.85 53.90
C LYS A 165 -7.88 -37.77 53.23
N PHE A 166 -8.38 -38.90 52.74
CA PHE A 166 -7.57 -39.97 52.15
C PHE A 166 -6.48 -39.48 51.20
N HIS A 167 -6.80 -38.62 50.21
CA HIS A 167 -5.82 -38.13 49.24
C HIS A 167 -4.75 -37.19 49.83
N ILE A 168 -5.06 -36.47 50.90
CA ILE A 168 -4.10 -35.62 51.64
C ILE A 168 -3.21 -36.51 52.51
N ASP A 169 -3.81 -37.43 53.26
CA ASP A 169 -3.11 -38.32 54.17
C ASP A 169 -2.14 -39.24 53.44
N ASP A 170 -2.53 -39.73 52.26
CA ASP A 170 -1.70 -40.54 51.37
C ASP A 170 -0.48 -39.76 50.85
N ALA A 171 -0.64 -38.48 50.48
CA ALA A 171 0.48 -37.62 50.09
C ALA A 171 1.40 -37.27 51.28
N VAL A 172 0.83 -37.04 52.47
CA VAL A 172 1.59 -36.79 53.72
C VAL A 172 2.40 -38.03 54.12
N THR A 173 1.81 -39.22 53.97
CA THR A 173 2.48 -40.51 54.22
C THR A 173 3.64 -40.72 53.26
N GLU A 174 3.45 -40.45 51.96
CA GLU A 174 4.49 -40.61 50.95
C GLU A 174 5.68 -39.68 51.17
N GLU A 175 5.44 -38.44 51.60
CA GLU A 175 6.51 -37.49 51.97
C GLU A 175 7.17 -37.83 53.34
N GLY A 176 6.50 -38.66 54.16
CA GLY A 176 6.95 -39.10 55.47
C GLY A 176 6.84 -38.04 56.55
N LEU A 177 5.89 -37.10 56.43
CA LEU A 177 5.72 -36.04 57.43
C LEU A 177 4.93 -36.54 58.65
N VAL A 178 5.41 -36.20 59.84
CA VAL A 178 4.82 -36.62 61.12
C VAL A 178 4.37 -35.40 61.92
N ALA A 179 5.27 -34.47 62.22
CA ALA A 179 4.91 -33.23 62.90
C ALA A 179 4.74 -32.10 61.87
N ILE A 180 3.67 -31.30 62.00
CA ILE A 180 3.36 -30.21 61.05
C ILE A 180 2.89 -28.98 61.82
N LEU A 181 3.50 -27.84 61.50
CA LEU A 181 3.06 -26.49 61.88
C LEU A 181 2.63 -25.75 60.62
N GLY A 182 1.40 -25.24 60.60
CA GLY A 182 0.89 -24.36 59.55
C GLY A 182 0.51 -23.00 60.11
N VAL A 183 0.91 -21.92 59.42
CA VAL A 183 0.53 -20.54 59.74
C VAL A 183 -0.06 -19.83 58.52
N PRO A 184 -1.09 -18.99 58.69
CA PRO A 184 -1.72 -18.31 57.56
C PRO A 184 -0.84 -17.17 57.03
N LEU A 185 -0.73 -17.06 55.71
CA LEU A 185 -0.22 -15.87 55.03
C LEU A 185 -1.37 -14.88 54.89
N LYS A 186 -1.37 -13.81 55.68
CA LYS A 186 -2.47 -12.84 55.74
C LYS A 186 -2.09 -11.52 55.08
N LEU A 187 -2.97 -11.04 54.21
CA LEU A 187 -2.94 -9.69 53.66
C LEU A 187 -4.20 -8.96 54.12
N GLY A 188 -4.06 -8.09 55.13
CA GLY A 188 -5.21 -7.50 55.83
C GLY A 188 -6.11 -8.58 56.43
N ALA A 189 -7.39 -8.61 56.03
CA ALA A 189 -8.36 -9.61 56.47
C ALA A 189 -8.36 -10.90 55.64
N ARG A 190 -7.63 -10.94 54.51
CA ARG A 190 -7.65 -12.06 53.55
C ARG A 190 -6.48 -13.01 53.80
N VAL A 191 -6.74 -14.32 53.75
CA VAL A 191 -5.70 -15.35 53.70
C VAL A 191 -5.32 -15.61 52.24
N ILE A 192 -4.06 -15.35 51.88
CA ILE A 192 -3.55 -15.54 50.52
C ILE A 192 -2.84 -16.90 50.35
N GLY A 193 -2.61 -17.62 51.44
CA GLY A 193 -1.95 -18.91 51.46
C GLY A 193 -1.65 -19.41 52.87
N VAL A 194 -0.92 -20.50 52.97
CA VAL A 194 -0.45 -21.06 54.25
C VAL A 194 1.02 -21.44 54.11
N LEU A 195 1.83 -21.06 55.09
CA LEU A 195 3.24 -21.43 55.22
C LEU A 195 3.38 -22.55 56.25
N PHE A 196 4.14 -23.58 55.91
CA PHE A 196 4.29 -24.77 56.72
C PHE A 196 5.74 -25.09 57.04
N ALA A 197 5.94 -25.69 58.20
CA ALA A 197 7.18 -26.31 58.61
C ALA A 197 6.87 -27.70 59.17
N ALA A 198 7.64 -28.71 58.78
CA ALA A 198 7.33 -30.09 59.09
C ALA A 198 8.58 -30.95 59.37
N ASN A 199 8.41 -31.94 60.22
CA ASN A 199 9.43 -32.94 60.56
C ASN A 199 8.93 -34.35 60.25
N ARG A 200 9.86 -35.24 59.92
CA ARG A 200 9.61 -36.67 59.68
C ARG A 200 9.62 -37.51 60.97
N SER A 201 9.69 -36.84 62.12
CA SER A 201 9.66 -37.45 63.46
C SER A 201 8.67 -36.71 64.35
N VAL A 202 8.21 -37.40 65.40
CA VAL A 202 7.31 -36.80 66.40
C VAL A 202 8.03 -35.65 67.10
N ARG A 203 7.48 -34.44 66.99
CA ARG A 203 8.06 -33.22 67.57
C ARG A 203 6.96 -32.22 67.92
N PRO A 204 6.78 -31.85 69.20
CA PRO A 204 5.91 -30.74 69.55
C PRO A 204 6.54 -29.40 69.14
N PHE A 205 5.74 -28.50 68.55
CA PHE A 205 6.13 -27.11 68.31
C PHE A 205 5.81 -26.25 69.54
N THR A 206 6.80 -25.48 69.98
CA THR A 206 6.65 -24.53 71.08
C THR A 206 5.90 -23.27 70.65
N GLN A 207 5.31 -22.56 71.61
CA GLN A 207 4.62 -21.30 71.31
C GLN A 207 5.56 -20.26 70.67
N ASP A 208 6.84 -20.25 71.06
CA ASP A 208 7.85 -19.36 70.48
C ASP A 208 8.09 -19.69 68.98
N GLU A 209 8.14 -20.97 68.60
CA GLU A 209 8.25 -21.41 67.20
C GLU A 209 7.01 -21.05 66.36
N VAL A 210 5.80 -21.18 66.94
CA VAL A 210 4.55 -20.77 66.27
C VAL A 210 4.55 -19.27 66.00
N VAL A 211 4.95 -18.45 66.98
CA VAL A 211 5.05 -17.00 66.84
C VAL A 211 6.13 -16.61 65.83
N LEU A 212 7.25 -17.32 65.82
CA LEU A 212 8.37 -17.08 64.90
C LEU A 212 7.94 -17.32 63.45
N LEU A 213 7.32 -18.47 63.15
CA LEU A 213 6.82 -18.76 61.81
C LEU A 213 5.69 -17.81 61.40
N GLY A 214 4.79 -17.48 62.33
CA GLY A 214 3.71 -16.53 62.09
C GLY A 214 4.22 -15.12 61.74
N SER A 215 5.32 -14.69 62.36
CA SER A 215 5.97 -13.41 62.06
C SER A 215 6.61 -13.43 60.67
N LEU A 216 7.30 -14.52 60.31
CA LEU A 216 7.83 -14.71 58.96
C LEU A 216 6.70 -14.71 57.92
N ALA A 217 5.58 -15.39 58.21
CA ALA A 217 4.41 -15.45 57.34
C ALA A 217 3.76 -14.07 57.13
N ALA A 218 3.74 -13.21 58.15
CA ALA A 218 3.26 -11.84 58.01
C ALA A 218 4.12 -11.02 57.04
N HIS A 219 5.46 -11.08 57.16
CA HIS A 219 6.36 -10.41 56.21
C HIS A 219 6.29 -11.01 54.81
N ALA A 220 6.23 -12.35 54.72
CA ALA A 220 6.09 -13.09 53.47
C ALA A 220 4.82 -12.68 52.71
N ALA A 221 3.70 -12.52 53.40
CA ALA A 221 2.45 -12.15 52.76
C ALA A 221 2.55 -10.77 52.07
N VAL A 222 3.21 -9.80 52.71
CA VAL A 222 3.46 -8.47 52.14
C VAL A 222 4.43 -8.55 50.95
N ALA A 223 5.51 -9.33 51.06
CA ALA A 223 6.47 -9.49 49.98
C ALA A 223 5.86 -10.16 48.74
N ILE A 224 5.04 -11.19 48.93
CA ILE A 224 4.32 -11.89 47.86
C ILE A 224 3.37 -10.92 47.14
N ASP A 225 2.60 -10.12 47.88
CA ASP A 225 1.66 -9.15 47.30
C ASP A 225 2.39 -8.08 46.49
N ASN A 226 3.48 -7.52 47.04
CA ASN A 226 4.31 -6.53 46.34
C ASN A 226 4.91 -7.09 45.04
N ALA A 227 5.48 -8.30 45.08
CA ALA A 227 6.07 -8.93 43.90
C ALA A 227 5.01 -9.20 42.82
N ARG A 228 3.83 -9.68 43.24
CA ARG A 228 2.67 -9.88 42.34
C ARG A 228 2.22 -8.58 41.70
N LEU A 229 2.01 -7.52 42.48
CA LEU A 229 1.55 -6.22 41.98
C LEU A 229 2.56 -5.59 41.02
N LEU A 230 3.86 -5.70 41.31
CA LEU A 230 4.93 -5.24 40.41
C LEU A 230 4.92 -6.00 39.09
N GLN A 231 4.72 -7.31 39.11
CA GLN A 231 4.64 -8.12 37.90
C GLN A 231 3.40 -7.78 37.07
N GLU A 232 2.23 -7.65 37.70
CA GLU A 232 0.98 -7.23 37.03
C GLU A 232 1.14 -5.85 36.38
N THR A 233 1.77 -4.90 37.08
CA THR A 233 2.01 -3.54 36.54
C THR A 233 2.96 -3.55 35.33
N ARG A 234 4.02 -4.38 35.34
CA ARG A 234 4.94 -4.51 34.21
C ARG A 234 4.26 -5.09 32.98
N ASN A 235 3.52 -6.19 33.16
CA ASN A 235 2.77 -6.82 32.07
C ASN A 235 1.78 -5.82 31.45
N ALA A 236 1.05 -5.07 32.28
CA ALA A 236 0.12 -4.04 31.80
C ALA A 236 0.83 -2.90 31.04
N LEU A 237 2.03 -2.47 31.48
CA LEU A 237 2.83 -1.47 30.76
C LEU A 237 3.34 -1.99 29.42
N GLU A 238 3.75 -3.25 29.34
CA GLU A 238 4.19 -3.89 28.10
C GLU A 238 3.03 -4.00 27.10
N GLU A 239 1.87 -4.47 27.53
CA GLU A 239 0.65 -4.53 26.72
C GLU A 239 0.22 -3.14 26.23
N LEU A 240 0.23 -2.13 27.12
CA LEU A 240 -0.13 -0.76 26.76
C LEU A 240 0.87 -0.15 25.77
N SER A 241 2.17 -0.41 25.95
CA SER A 241 3.21 0.06 25.03
C SER A 241 3.02 -0.52 23.63
N GLU A 242 2.71 -1.82 23.55
CA GLU A 242 2.45 -2.47 22.27
C GLU A 242 1.18 -1.95 21.60
N ALA A 243 0.08 -1.82 22.35
CA ALA A 243 -1.15 -1.23 21.84
C ALA A 243 -0.92 0.21 21.35
N ASN A 244 -0.15 1.02 22.08
CA ASN A 244 0.15 2.40 21.71
C ASN A 244 1.01 2.47 20.43
N ARG A 245 1.99 1.56 20.27
CA ARG A 245 2.76 1.46 19.01
C ARG A 245 1.86 1.18 17.82
N GLN A 246 0.91 0.26 17.97
CA GLN A 246 -0.04 -0.08 16.90
C GLN A 246 -0.98 1.10 16.56
N VAL A 247 -1.49 1.80 17.58
CA VAL A 247 -2.36 2.98 17.39
C VAL A 247 -1.60 4.13 16.70
N ASN A 248 -0.35 4.38 17.09
CA ASN A 248 0.47 5.43 16.47
C ASN A 248 0.76 5.10 15.00
N ALA A 249 1.19 3.87 14.69
CA ALA A 249 1.44 3.44 13.32
C ALA A 249 0.18 3.54 12.45
N HIS A 250 -0.99 3.18 12.99
CA HIS A 250 -2.26 3.34 12.30
C HIS A 250 -2.61 4.81 12.04
N SER A 251 -2.45 5.67 13.05
CA SER A 251 -2.75 7.11 12.95
C SER A 251 -1.87 7.80 11.92
N GLU A 252 -0.56 7.54 11.93
CA GLU A 252 0.39 8.07 10.93
C GLU A 252 0.02 7.64 9.50
N ALA A 253 -0.44 6.39 9.32
CA ALA A 253 -0.84 5.89 8.02
C ALA A 253 -2.15 6.54 7.52
N VAL A 254 -3.11 6.80 8.42
CA VAL A 254 -4.34 7.53 8.11
C VAL A 254 -4.05 8.99 7.79
N GLU A 255 -3.20 9.67 8.55
CA GLU A 255 -2.80 11.06 8.30
C GLU A 255 -2.08 11.22 6.96
N ARG A 256 -1.13 10.33 6.62
CA ARG A 256 -0.49 10.33 5.29
C ARG A 256 -1.52 10.21 4.17
N ALA A 257 -2.48 9.31 4.31
CA ALA A 257 -3.52 9.11 3.29
C ALA A 257 -4.46 10.32 3.17
N ALA A 258 -4.74 11.02 4.28
CA ALA A 258 -5.55 12.25 4.28
C ALA A 258 -4.79 13.42 3.64
N LEU A 259 -3.54 13.64 4.02
CA LEU A 259 -2.70 14.71 3.44
C LEU A 259 -2.50 14.53 1.93
N ALA A 260 -2.28 13.29 1.48
CA ALA A 260 -2.20 12.98 0.05
C ALA A 260 -3.51 13.35 -0.66
N HIS A 261 -4.65 12.99 -0.07
CA HIS A 261 -5.96 13.32 -0.62
C HIS A 261 -6.21 14.84 -0.71
N ASP A 262 -5.91 15.59 0.34
CA ASP A 262 -6.10 17.04 0.37
C ASP A 262 -5.22 17.74 -0.67
N ARG A 263 -3.95 17.30 -0.81
CA ARG A 263 -3.04 17.82 -1.84
C ARG A 263 -3.55 17.55 -3.24
N MET A 264 -3.99 16.31 -3.52
CA MET A 264 -4.54 15.93 -4.83
C MET A 264 -5.85 16.67 -5.13
N THR A 265 -6.74 16.83 -4.16
CA THR A 265 -7.97 17.62 -4.33
C THR A 265 -7.65 19.09 -4.61
N GLY A 266 -6.64 19.65 -3.96
CA GLY A 266 -6.14 20.99 -4.26
C GLY A 266 -5.62 21.15 -5.69
N LEU A 267 -5.14 20.08 -6.35
CA LEU A 267 -4.76 20.12 -7.77
C LEU A 267 -5.98 20.32 -8.67
N VAL A 268 -7.08 19.62 -8.39
CA VAL A 268 -8.34 19.79 -9.14
C VAL A 268 -8.81 21.25 -9.10
N LEU A 269 -8.79 21.87 -7.93
CA LEU A 269 -9.25 23.24 -7.75
C LEU A 269 -8.35 24.29 -8.43
N ARG A 270 -7.04 24.00 -8.57
CA ARG A 270 -6.07 24.91 -9.22
C ARG A 270 -5.92 24.67 -10.72
N GLY A 271 -6.61 23.66 -11.28
CA GLY A 271 -6.46 23.26 -12.68
C GLY A 271 -5.14 22.54 -12.96
N GLY A 272 -4.62 21.78 -12.00
CA GLY A 272 -3.42 20.96 -12.14
C GLY A 272 -3.55 19.85 -13.20
N GLY A 273 -2.41 19.33 -13.65
CA GLY A 273 -2.30 18.25 -14.61
C GLY A 273 -2.19 16.87 -13.97
N VAL A 274 -2.19 15.84 -14.83
CA VAL A 274 -1.92 14.45 -14.41
C VAL A 274 -0.50 14.30 -13.89
N GLU A 275 0.42 15.12 -14.40
CA GLU A 275 1.81 15.24 -13.98
C GLU A 275 1.93 15.67 -12.51
N ASP A 276 1.07 16.59 -12.06
CA ASP A 276 1.06 17.06 -10.69
C ASP A 276 0.58 15.96 -9.73
N VAL A 277 -0.44 15.19 -10.14
CA VAL A 277 -0.90 14.02 -9.37
C VAL A 277 0.22 12.99 -9.27
N ALA A 278 0.90 12.71 -10.39
CA ALA A 278 2.02 11.78 -10.41
C ALA A 278 3.16 12.20 -9.47
N ALA A 279 3.48 13.49 -9.41
CA ALA A 279 4.47 14.03 -8.49
C ALA A 279 4.05 13.85 -7.02
N VAL A 280 2.80 14.17 -6.66
CA VAL A 280 2.30 14.00 -5.29
C VAL A 280 2.30 12.53 -4.87
N VAL A 281 1.86 11.61 -5.74
CA VAL A 281 1.85 10.18 -5.45
C VAL A 281 3.26 9.66 -5.25
N THR A 282 4.21 10.05 -6.10
CA THR A 282 5.61 9.64 -6.00
C THR A 282 6.27 10.18 -4.72
N GLU A 283 5.96 11.42 -4.33
CA GLU A 283 6.45 12.03 -3.09
C GLU A 283 5.91 11.32 -1.84
N VAL A 284 4.64 10.92 -1.84
CA VAL A 284 3.98 10.29 -0.69
C VAL A 284 4.32 8.80 -0.56
N LEU A 285 4.35 8.07 -1.67
CA LEU A 285 4.52 6.61 -1.69
C LEU A 285 5.96 6.16 -1.96
N GLY A 286 6.82 7.05 -2.45
CA GLY A 286 8.14 6.69 -2.96
C GLY A 286 8.06 5.90 -4.27
N GLY A 287 9.22 5.54 -4.84
CA GLY A 287 9.28 4.81 -6.10
C GLY A 287 9.14 5.68 -7.34
N SER A 288 8.56 5.10 -8.39
CA SER A 288 8.35 5.77 -9.68
C SER A 288 6.95 5.47 -10.20
N LEU A 289 6.16 6.52 -10.47
CA LEU A 289 4.87 6.41 -11.12
C LEU A 289 4.97 6.67 -12.63
N VAL A 290 4.32 5.82 -13.42
CA VAL A 290 4.09 6.03 -14.85
C VAL A 290 2.58 6.04 -15.09
N VAL A 291 2.11 7.01 -15.86
CA VAL A 291 0.71 7.09 -16.28
C VAL A 291 0.63 6.77 -17.76
N LEU A 292 -0.13 5.73 -18.10
CA LEU A 292 -0.27 5.23 -19.47
C LEU A 292 -1.65 5.59 -20.02
N ASP A 293 -1.75 5.98 -21.29
CA ASP A 293 -3.03 6.19 -21.98
C ASP A 293 -3.80 4.86 -22.19
N ASP A 294 -4.97 4.94 -22.83
CA ASP A 294 -5.82 3.79 -23.13
C ASP A 294 -5.17 2.76 -24.08
N VAL A 295 -4.13 3.17 -24.81
CA VAL A 295 -3.34 2.32 -25.73
C VAL A 295 -2.01 1.87 -25.10
N GLY A 296 -1.71 2.27 -23.86
CA GLY A 296 -0.52 1.87 -23.12
C GLY A 296 0.72 2.74 -23.37
N ARG A 297 0.58 3.94 -23.95
CA ARG A 297 1.69 4.89 -24.14
C ARG A 297 1.80 5.83 -22.94
N PRO A 298 3.01 6.25 -22.53
CA PRO A 298 3.17 7.13 -21.38
C PRO A 298 2.61 8.53 -21.67
N ILE A 299 1.63 8.94 -20.85
CA ILE A 299 1.19 10.34 -20.70
C ILE A 299 2.24 11.09 -19.88
N THR A 300 2.72 10.49 -18.79
CA THR A 300 3.81 11.02 -17.96
C THR A 300 4.57 9.89 -17.25
N GLY A 301 5.82 10.16 -16.88
CA GLY A 301 6.74 9.18 -16.29
C GLY A 301 7.51 8.35 -17.32
N ASP A 302 8.60 7.72 -16.88
CA ASP A 302 9.47 6.91 -17.73
C ASP A 302 9.04 5.44 -17.73
N ALA A 303 8.43 5.01 -18.85
CA ALA A 303 8.03 3.62 -19.06
C ALA A 303 9.20 2.64 -19.17
N GLY A 304 10.42 3.12 -19.47
CA GLY A 304 11.62 2.28 -19.61
C GLY A 304 12.04 1.59 -18.31
N GLY A 305 11.71 2.17 -17.16
CA GLY A 305 11.99 1.59 -15.85
C GLY A 305 11.06 0.45 -15.44
N LEU A 306 9.90 0.27 -16.08
CA LEU A 306 8.88 -0.69 -15.64
C LEU A 306 9.30 -2.17 -15.83
N ALA A 307 10.25 -2.44 -16.73
CA ALA A 307 10.69 -3.81 -17.04
C ALA A 307 11.60 -4.45 -15.98
N ALA A 308 12.20 -3.66 -15.07
CA ALA A 308 13.22 -4.16 -14.13
C ALA A 308 12.65 -4.81 -12.85
N GLY A 309 11.33 -4.83 -12.65
CA GLY A 309 10.68 -5.17 -11.36
C GLY A 309 9.93 -6.51 -11.29
N MET A 310 9.87 -7.28 -12.38
CA MET A 310 9.04 -8.48 -12.45
C MET A 310 9.77 -9.72 -11.88
N PRO A 311 9.14 -10.52 -11.00
CA PRO A 311 9.67 -11.84 -10.65
C PRO A 311 9.58 -12.77 -11.87
N ALA A 312 10.63 -13.57 -12.11
CA ALA A 312 10.59 -14.66 -13.08
C ALA A 312 9.57 -15.70 -12.62
N GLY A 313 8.40 -15.76 -13.26
CA GLY A 313 7.43 -16.83 -13.01
C GLY A 313 7.94 -18.17 -13.54
N GLU A 314 7.85 -19.23 -12.74
CA GLU A 314 8.46 -20.54 -12.98
C GLU A 314 7.79 -21.40 -14.08
N ASP A 315 6.62 -21.05 -14.62
CA ASP A 315 5.91 -21.92 -15.57
C ASP A 315 5.84 -21.31 -16.99
N GLY A 316 6.75 -21.73 -17.88
CA GLY A 316 6.75 -21.37 -19.32
C GLY A 316 8.16 -21.18 -19.94
N PRO A 317 8.32 -21.19 -21.28
CA PRO A 317 9.63 -21.20 -21.94
C PRO A 317 10.40 -19.88 -21.75
N ALA A 318 11.72 -19.98 -21.54
CA ALA A 318 12.60 -18.90 -21.07
C ALA A 318 12.89 -17.78 -22.10
N GLU A 319 12.62 -17.98 -23.39
CA GLU A 319 13.06 -17.07 -24.46
C GLU A 319 12.12 -15.86 -24.69
N ALA A 320 10.94 -15.82 -24.07
CA ALA A 320 9.97 -14.73 -24.22
C ALA A 320 9.94 -13.70 -23.06
N ARG A 321 10.84 -13.81 -22.08
CA ARG A 321 10.69 -13.19 -20.74
C ARG A 321 11.44 -11.89 -20.46
N GLN A 322 12.15 -11.29 -21.42
CA GLN A 322 12.99 -10.09 -21.16
C GLN A 322 12.79 -8.96 -22.18
N GLY A 323 11.60 -8.87 -22.77
CA GLY A 323 11.25 -7.81 -23.72
C GLY A 323 10.28 -6.77 -23.13
N PRO A 324 10.34 -5.49 -23.54
CA PRO A 324 9.35 -4.47 -23.17
C PRO A 324 7.91 -4.88 -23.48
N GLU A 325 7.69 -5.72 -24.49
CA GLU A 325 6.37 -6.24 -24.88
C GLU A 325 5.75 -7.19 -23.83
N ALA A 326 6.55 -7.99 -23.13
CA ALA A 326 6.06 -8.90 -22.09
C ALA A 326 5.57 -8.12 -20.85
N THR A 327 6.29 -7.07 -20.47
CA THR A 327 5.90 -6.16 -19.38
C THR A 327 4.61 -5.41 -19.70
N ALA A 328 4.46 -4.92 -20.94
CA ALA A 328 3.24 -4.26 -21.39
C ALA A 328 2.01 -5.18 -21.32
N ALA A 329 2.15 -6.46 -21.69
CA ALA A 329 1.06 -7.43 -21.60
C ALA A 329 0.57 -7.66 -20.16
N VAL A 330 1.51 -7.72 -19.20
CA VAL A 330 1.19 -7.91 -17.77
C VAL A 330 0.54 -6.68 -17.17
N ILE A 331 1.01 -5.48 -17.51
CA ILE A 331 0.38 -4.22 -17.11
C ILE A 331 -1.04 -4.15 -17.66
N ALA A 332 -1.25 -4.51 -18.94
CA ALA A 332 -2.57 -4.52 -19.55
C ALA A 332 -3.53 -5.52 -18.87
N GLU A 333 -3.05 -6.70 -18.47
CA GLU A 333 -3.82 -7.67 -17.69
C GLU A 333 -4.17 -7.14 -16.29
N ALA A 334 -3.21 -6.53 -15.61
CA ALA A 334 -3.40 -5.93 -14.30
C ALA A 334 -4.39 -4.76 -14.34
N ALA A 335 -4.33 -3.92 -15.38
CA ALA A 335 -5.26 -2.82 -15.61
C ALA A 335 -6.69 -3.32 -15.85
N ARG A 336 -6.87 -4.36 -16.69
CA ARG A 336 -8.19 -5.01 -16.88
C ARG A 336 -8.73 -5.58 -15.58
N SER A 337 -7.87 -6.22 -14.77
CA SER A 337 -8.25 -6.76 -13.47
C SER A 337 -8.62 -5.65 -12.48
N SER A 338 -7.86 -4.56 -12.47
CA SER A 338 -8.12 -3.39 -11.64
C SER A 338 -9.48 -2.76 -11.96
N ARG A 339 -9.78 -2.59 -13.25
CA ARG A 339 -11.10 -2.12 -13.72
C ARG A 339 -12.23 -3.03 -13.27
N ALA A 340 -12.09 -4.35 -13.48
CA ALA A 340 -13.12 -5.32 -13.13
C ALA A 340 -13.41 -5.37 -11.62
N LEU A 341 -12.39 -5.15 -10.79
CA LEU A 341 -12.50 -5.17 -9.34
C LEU A 341 -12.79 -3.79 -8.72
N GLY A 342 -12.63 -2.69 -9.48
CA GLY A 342 -12.76 -1.32 -9.00
C GLY A 342 -11.72 -0.93 -7.93
N ARG A 343 -10.53 -1.57 -7.94
CA ARG A 343 -9.47 -1.36 -6.95
C ARG A 343 -8.08 -1.58 -7.53
N THR A 344 -7.05 -1.16 -6.81
CA THR A 344 -5.66 -1.36 -7.25
C THR A 344 -5.31 -2.86 -7.25
N VAL A 345 -4.52 -3.30 -8.24
CA VAL A 345 -4.00 -4.67 -8.35
C VAL A 345 -2.49 -4.69 -8.18
N LYS A 346 -1.99 -5.60 -7.35
CA LYS A 346 -0.56 -5.82 -7.11
C LYS A 346 -0.03 -6.95 -8.00
N LYS A 347 1.06 -6.71 -8.74
CA LYS A 347 1.81 -7.72 -9.50
C LYS A 347 3.30 -7.52 -9.23
N GLY A 348 3.90 -8.37 -8.39
CA GLY A 348 5.30 -8.18 -7.94
C GLY A 348 5.47 -6.89 -7.13
N ASN A 349 6.36 -6.02 -7.57
CA ASN A 349 6.58 -4.68 -6.99
C ASN A 349 5.75 -3.57 -7.67
N LEU A 350 4.86 -3.94 -8.60
CA LEU A 350 3.99 -3.01 -9.30
C LEU A 350 2.61 -2.96 -8.64
N LEU A 351 2.14 -1.73 -8.41
CA LEU A 351 0.75 -1.42 -8.15
C LEU A 351 0.14 -0.80 -9.41
N VAL A 352 -0.98 -1.36 -9.86
CA VAL A 352 -1.67 -0.95 -11.07
C VAL A 352 -3.09 -0.54 -10.73
N ALA A 353 -3.43 0.72 -11.01
CA ALA A 353 -4.78 1.26 -10.84
C ALA A 353 -5.31 1.75 -12.19
N SER A 354 -6.45 1.19 -12.61
CA SER A 354 -7.17 1.66 -13.80
C SER A 354 -7.90 2.97 -13.48
N VAL A 355 -7.88 3.92 -14.43
CA VAL A 355 -8.59 5.19 -14.34
C VAL A 355 -9.71 5.17 -15.37
N ASP A 356 -10.93 4.97 -14.89
CA ASP A 356 -12.09 4.71 -15.74
C ASP A 356 -13.23 5.71 -15.49
N VAL A 357 -14.00 6.00 -16.52
CA VAL A 357 -15.27 6.72 -16.44
C VAL A 357 -16.36 5.85 -17.04
N GLY A 358 -17.26 5.34 -16.18
CA GLY A 358 -18.23 4.35 -16.60
C GLY A 358 -17.54 3.08 -17.11
N ALA A 359 -17.73 2.75 -18.39
CA ALA A 359 -17.09 1.62 -19.05
C ALA A 359 -15.86 2.01 -19.90
N GLU A 360 -15.54 3.31 -19.99
CA GLU A 360 -14.47 3.85 -20.82
C GLU A 360 -13.19 4.04 -20.00
N PRO A 361 -12.08 3.35 -20.32
CA PRO A 361 -10.80 3.64 -19.70
C PRO A 361 -10.18 4.92 -20.26
N LEU A 362 -9.72 5.78 -19.36
CA LEU A 362 -9.01 7.00 -19.72
C LEU A 362 -7.49 6.78 -19.68
N CYS A 363 -6.98 6.18 -18.60
CA CYS A 363 -5.56 5.91 -18.43
C CYS A 363 -5.33 4.81 -17.38
N THR A 364 -4.08 4.43 -17.17
CA THR A 364 -3.65 3.49 -16.12
C THR A 364 -2.50 4.10 -15.33
N LEU A 365 -2.62 4.11 -14.00
CA LEU A 365 -1.54 4.47 -13.09
C LEU A 365 -0.74 3.21 -12.74
N VAL A 366 0.57 3.25 -12.96
CA VAL A 366 1.49 2.15 -12.65
C VAL A 366 2.58 2.67 -11.72
N LEU A 367 2.49 2.29 -10.45
CA LEU A 367 3.49 2.63 -9.44
C LEU A 367 4.43 1.44 -9.25
N ARG A 368 5.72 1.67 -9.44
CA ARG A 368 6.78 0.76 -9.00
C ARG A 368 7.26 1.22 -7.64
N ALA A 369 6.96 0.45 -6.60
CA ALA A 369 7.39 0.76 -5.25
C ALA A 369 8.84 0.32 -5.00
N ASP A 370 9.61 1.13 -4.27
CA ASP A 370 11.00 0.82 -3.89
C ASP A 370 11.11 -0.20 -2.73
N GLY A 371 9.98 -0.59 -2.12
CA GLY A 371 9.93 -1.47 -0.95
C GLY A 371 8.63 -2.28 -0.82
N GLN A 372 8.37 -2.81 0.38
CA GLN A 372 7.12 -3.53 0.65
C GLN A 372 5.92 -2.58 0.64
N VAL A 373 5.01 -2.83 -0.29
CA VAL A 373 3.76 -2.09 -0.45
C VAL A 373 2.79 -2.42 0.70
N ALA A 374 2.40 -1.41 1.47
CA ALA A 374 1.38 -1.50 2.50
C ALA A 374 -0.04 -1.37 1.90
N ASP A 375 -1.06 -1.86 2.61
CA ASP A 375 -2.47 -1.74 2.18
C ASP A 375 -2.93 -0.28 2.09
N THR A 376 -2.33 0.61 2.88
CA THR A 376 -2.59 2.06 2.80
C THR A 376 -2.08 2.68 1.50
N ASP A 377 -1.04 2.13 0.90
CA ASP A 377 -0.45 2.66 -0.34
C ASP A 377 -1.39 2.38 -1.53
N GLN A 378 -2.06 1.22 -1.52
CA GLN A 378 -3.10 0.88 -2.49
C GLN A 378 -4.24 1.90 -2.44
N ARG A 379 -4.70 2.27 -1.25
CA ARG A 379 -5.77 3.27 -1.07
C ARG A 379 -5.37 4.65 -1.56
N ILE A 380 -4.11 5.04 -1.38
CA ILE A 380 -3.59 6.32 -1.89
C ILE A 380 -3.61 6.29 -3.43
N LEU A 381 -3.17 5.20 -4.05
CA LEU A 381 -3.19 5.06 -5.50
C LEU A 381 -4.62 5.01 -6.07
N GLU A 382 -5.57 4.39 -5.38
CA GLU A 382 -7.01 4.42 -5.74
C GLU A 382 -7.57 5.84 -5.73
N ARG A 383 -7.26 6.62 -4.69
CA ARG A 383 -7.65 8.04 -4.61
C ARG A 383 -7.00 8.85 -5.73
N ALA A 384 -5.73 8.59 -6.03
CA ALA A 384 -5.05 9.22 -7.15
C ALA A 384 -5.72 8.88 -8.50
N ALA A 385 -6.17 7.64 -8.69
CA ALA A 385 -6.91 7.23 -9.88
C ALA A 385 -8.22 8.03 -10.02
N LEU A 386 -8.99 8.18 -8.93
CA LEU A 386 -10.21 8.99 -8.93
C LEU A 386 -9.96 10.47 -9.25
N VAL A 387 -8.92 11.07 -8.64
CA VAL A 387 -8.56 12.48 -8.92
C VAL A 387 -8.08 12.63 -10.37
N THR A 388 -7.30 11.67 -10.88
CA THR A 388 -6.85 11.66 -12.28
C THR A 388 -8.03 11.57 -13.24
N ALA A 389 -9.03 10.72 -12.96
CA ALA A 389 -10.26 10.64 -13.75
C ALA A 389 -10.99 12.00 -13.80
N LEU A 390 -11.11 12.67 -12.66
CA LEU A 390 -11.77 13.98 -12.57
C LEU A 390 -11.02 15.06 -13.35
N LEU A 391 -9.68 15.11 -13.26
CA LEU A 391 -8.85 16.04 -14.04
C LEU A 391 -8.98 15.80 -15.55
N LEU A 392 -8.96 14.55 -15.98
CA LEU A 392 -9.12 14.20 -17.40
C LEU A 392 -10.52 14.52 -17.91
N LEU A 393 -11.57 14.32 -17.10
CA LEU A 393 -12.93 14.74 -17.43
C LEU A 393 -13.08 16.26 -17.54
N PHE A 394 -12.47 17.02 -16.63
CA PHE A 394 -12.47 18.48 -16.73
C PHE A 394 -11.74 18.96 -17.98
N ARG A 395 -10.58 18.38 -18.31
CA ARG A 395 -9.88 18.70 -19.57
C ARG A 395 -10.72 18.36 -20.80
N ARG A 396 -11.36 17.19 -20.82
CA ARG A 396 -12.24 16.77 -21.93
C ARG A 396 -13.42 17.73 -22.11
N THR A 397 -14.11 18.08 -21.02
CA THR A 397 -15.26 18.99 -21.07
C THR A 397 -14.88 20.40 -21.51
N VAL A 398 -13.73 20.93 -21.08
CA VAL A 398 -13.20 22.21 -21.57
C VAL A 398 -12.87 22.13 -23.06
N ALA A 399 -12.15 21.09 -23.49
CA ALA A 399 -11.80 20.91 -24.90
C ALA A 399 -13.04 20.73 -25.81
N GLU A 400 -14.07 20.03 -25.34
CA GLU A 400 -15.35 19.88 -26.04
C GLU A 400 -16.10 21.22 -26.13
N ALA A 401 -16.09 22.04 -25.06
CA ALA A 401 -16.71 23.35 -25.06
C ALA A 401 -15.98 24.33 -25.99
N GLU A 402 -14.65 24.35 -25.97
CA GLU A 402 -13.84 25.14 -26.91
C GLU A 402 -14.05 24.69 -28.36
N GLY A 403 -14.06 23.37 -28.58
CA GLY A 403 -14.35 22.77 -29.88
C GLY A 403 -15.73 23.16 -30.40
N ARG A 404 -16.74 23.23 -29.52
CA ARG A 404 -18.09 23.70 -29.87
C ARG A 404 -18.08 25.16 -30.33
N VAL A 405 -17.38 26.05 -29.62
CA VAL A 405 -17.26 27.47 -30.00
C VAL A 405 -16.54 27.63 -31.35
N ARG A 406 -15.45 26.87 -31.58
CA ARG A 406 -14.74 26.84 -32.87
C ARG A 406 -15.62 26.29 -34.00
N GLY A 407 -16.41 25.25 -33.71
CA GLY A 407 -17.33 24.64 -34.67
C GLY A 407 -18.48 25.56 -35.06
N GLU A 408 -19.12 26.24 -34.10
CA GLU A 408 -20.15 27.24 -34.37
C GLU A 408 -19.62 28.39 -35.25
N LEU A 409 -18.38 28.83 -35.03
CA LEU A 409 -17.75 29.83 -35.89
C LEU A 409 -17.57 29.33 -37.33
N LEU A 410 -17.13 28.08 -37.53
CA LEU A 410 -17.02 27.50 -38.87
C LEU A 410 -18.40 27.31 -39.52
N ASP A 411 -19.40 26.93 -38.75
CA ASP A 411 -20.77 26.82 -39.25
C ASP A 411 -21.35 28.19 -39.66
N ASP A 412 -21.03 29.26 -38.93
CA ASP A 412 -21.36 30.63 -39.31
C ASP A 412 -20.62 31.05 -40.59
N LEU A 413 -19.32 30.72 -40.74
CA LEU A 413 -18.56 31.00 -41.97
C LEU A 413 -19.18 30.33 -43.20
N ILE A 414 -19.69 29.11 -43.04
CA ILE A 414 -20.31 28.33 -44.13
C ILE A 414 -21.73 28.83 -44.42
N SER A 415 -22.53 29.06 -43.39
CA SER A 415 -23.98 29.27 -43.53
C SER A 415 -24.35 30.75 -43.64
N ARG A 416 -23.53 31.65 -43.06
CA ARG A 416 -23.77 33.10 -42.95
C ARG A 416 -22.45 33.89 -43.15
N PRO A 417 -21.80 33.77 -44.33
CA PRO A 417 -20.48 34.38 -44.57
C PRO A 417 -20.46 35.91 -44.50
N ALA A 418 -21.62 36.57 -44.62
CA ALA A 418 -21.79 38.02 -44.54
C ALA A 418 -22.06 38.55 -43.11
N LEU A 419 -21.95 37.71 -42.08
CA LEU A 419 -22.16 38.14 -40.70
C LEU A 419 -21.00 39.03 -40.21
N ASP A 420 -21.33 40.17 -39.62
CA ASP A 420 -20.32 41.09 -39.09
C ASP A 420 -19.52 40.47 -37.94
N GLY A 421 -18.22 40.78 -37.87
CA GLY A 421 -17.36 40.39 -36.76
C GLY A 421 -16.79 38.96 -36.80
N LEU A 422 -17.02 38.18 -37.87
CA LEU A 422 -16.45 36.84 -38.04
C LEU A 422 -14.91 36.82 -37.96
N VAL A 423 -14.24 37.79 -38.58
CA VAL A 423 -12.77 37.93 -38.51
C VAL A 423 -12.29 38.20 -37.08
N GLN A 424 -13.02 39.03 -36.32
CA GLN A 424 -12.68 39.30 -34.92
C GLN A 424 -12.91 38.08 -34.03
N ARG A 425 -13.98 37.30 -34.27
CA ARG A 425 -14.24 36.04 -33.57
C ARG A 425 -13.17 35.00 -33.86
N ALA A 426 -12.74 34.87 -35.12
CA ALA A 426 -11.65 33.98 -35.52
C ALA A 426 -10.33 34.34 -34.82
N ARG A 427 -9.97 35.63 -34.79
CA ARG A 427 -8.77 36.10 -34.07
C ARG A 427 -8.80 35.77 -32.58
N ARG A 428 -9.97 35.86 -31.93
CA ARG A 428 -10.11 35.50 -30.49
C ARG A 428 -9.85 34.02 -30.22
N VAL A 429 -10.07 33.14 -31.19
CA VAL A 429 -9.80 31.69 -31.05
C VAL A 429 -8.47 31.26 -31.67
N GLY A 430 -7.66 32.23 -32.11
CA GLY A 430 -6.30 32.02 -32.64
C GLY A 430 -6.23 31.72 -34.14
N VAL A 431 -7.26 32.05 -34.92
CA VAL A 431 -7.33 31.78 -36.37
C VAL A 431 -7.30 33.09 -37.16
N GLU A 432 -6.37 33.22 -38.12
CA GLU A 432 -6.21 34.41 -38.96
C GLU A 432 -6.81 34.20 -40.35
N LEU A 433 -8.10 34.50 -40.53
CA LEU A 433 -8.83 34.21 -41.78
C LEU A 433 -8.29 34.90 -43.03
N GLU A 434 -7.44 35.92 -42.90
CA GLU A 434 -6.83 36.64 -44.03
C GLU A 434 -5.64 35.89 -44.67
N ALA A 435 -5.12 34.86 -44.00
CA ALA A 435 -4.11 33.98 -44.58
C ALA A 435 -4.75 32.92 -45.51
N ASP A 436 -3.92 32.23 -46.30
CA ASP A 436 -4.40 31.12 -47.15
C ASP A 436 -4.91 29.96 -46.30
N HIS A 437 -6.18 29.60 -46.49
CA HIS A 437 -6.81 28.44 -45.86
C HIS A 437 -7.36 27.47 -46.90
N VAL A 438 -7.42 26.20 -46.56
CA VAL A 438 -8.10 25.15 -47.31
C VAL A 438 -9.29 24.65 -46.52
N VAL A 439 -10.43 24.53 -47.20
CA VAL A 439 -11.60 23.84 -46.67
C VAL A 439 -11.50 22.37 -47.05
N VAL A 440 -11.60 21.48 -46.05
CA VAL A 440 -11.60 20.03 -46.24
C VAL A 440 -12.91 19.47 -45.70
N VAL A 441 -13.62 18.69 -46.51
CA VAL A 441 -14.84 17.97 -46.13
C VAL A 441 -14.53 16.48 -46.16
N VAL A 442 -14.84 15.78 -45.06
CA VAL A 442 -14.54 14.36 -44.91
C VAL A 442 -15.81 13.55 -44.67
N ARG A 443 -15.99 12.50 -45.47
CA ARG A 443 -17.05 11.50 -45.34
C ARG A 443 -16.50 10.25 -44.67
N HIS A 444 -17.15 9.78 -43.60
CA HIS A 444 -16.72 8.59 -42.86
C HIS A 444 -17.90 7.75 -42.37
N GLY A 445 -17.69 6.44 -42.19
CA GLY A 445 -18.64 5.53 -41.52
C GLY A 445 -18.31 5.25 -40.05
N GLY A 446 -17.28 5.91 -39.50
CA GLY A 446 -16.76 5.65 -38.15
C GLY A 446 -17.59 6.28 -37.02
N ARG A 447 -17.18 6.03 -35.77
CA ARG A 447 -17.82 6.60 -34.58
C ARG A 447 -17.72 8.13 -34.57
N ARG A 448 -18.88 8.79 -34.52
CA ARG A 448 -19.02 10.25 -34.55
C ARG A 448 -18.20 10.97 -33.48
N GLU A 449 -18.21 10.50 -32.24
CA GLU A 449 -17.47 11.11 -31.12
C GLU A 449 -15.96 11.10 -31.36
N ARG A 450 -15.43 10.01 -31.91
CA ARG A 450 -13.99 9.86 -32.19
C ARG A 450 -13.56 10.73 -33.36
N ALA A 451 -14.39 10.83 -34.39
CA ALA A 451 -14.17 11.75 -35.51
C ALA A 451 -14.20 13.22 -35.04
N ALA A 452 -15.15 13.55 -34.16
CA ALA A 452 -15.29 14.88 -33.57
C ALA A 452 -14.06 15.31 -32.76
N PHE A 453 -13.61 14.42 -31.87
CA PHE A 453 -12.44 14.65 -31.05
C PHE A 453 -11.19 14.85 -31.90
N TRP A 454 -10.97 13.96 -32.87
CA TRP A 454 -9.83 14.08 -33.80
C TRP A 454 -9.86 15.40 -34.58
N ALA A 455 -11.01 15.76 -35.15
CA ALA A 455 -11.16 16.97 -35.94
C ALA A 455 -10.86 18.25 -35.12
N SER A 456 -11.45 18.34 -33.92
CA SER A 456 -11.22 19.47 -33.01
C SER A 456 -9.76 19.58 -32.58
N SER A 457 -9.13 18.44 -32.25
CA SER A 457 -7.71 18.37 -31.90
C SER A 457 -6.82 18.82 -33.07
N GLN A 458 -7.05 18.28 -34.27
CA GLN A 458 -6.27 18.59 -35.46
C GLN A 458 -6.36 20.05 -35.87
N ALA A 459 -7.58 20.62 -35.84
CA ALA A 459 -7.79 22.04 -36.09
C ALA A 459 -7.06 22.90 -35.06
N THR A 460 -7.14 22.56 -33.77
CA THR A 460 -6.46 23.31 -32.72
C THR A 460 -4.94 23.31 -32.90
N LEU A 461 -4.34 22.13 -33.16
CA LEU A 461 -2.90 22.00 -33.43
C LEU A 461 -2.46 22.80 -34.67
N SER A 462 -3.31 22.80 -35.70
CA SER A 462 -3.03 23.47 -36.97
C SER A 462 -3.45 24.95 -36.98
N HIS A 463 -3.94 25.50 -35.86
CA HIS A 463 -4.46 26.88 -35.79
C HIS A 463 -5.61 27.13 -36.80
N GLY A 464 -6.47 26.12 -36.98
CA GLY A 464 -7.62 26.12 -37.86
C GLY A 464 -8.95 25.93 -37.11
N LEU A 465 -10.02 25.66 -37.86
CA LEU A 465 -11.36 25.38 -37.33
C LEU A 465 -11.85 24.00 -37.75
N ALA A 466 -12.71 23.40 -36.92
CA ALA A 466 -13.37 22.12 -37.18
C ALA A 466 -14.84 22.17 -36.78
N ALA A 467 -15.71 21.57 -37.57
CA ALA A 467 -17.13 21.41 -37.29
C ALA A 467 -17.62 20.02 -37.72
N LEU A 468 -18.69 19.54 -37.08
CA LEU A 468 -19.43 18.38 -37.55
C LEU A 468 -20.78 18.81 -38.07
N ARG A 469 -21.09 18.43 -39.30
CA ARG A 469 -22.40 18.69 -39.91
C ARG A 469 -23.02 17.34 -40.27
N GLY A 470 -23.94 16.85 -39.45
CA GLY A 470 -24.42 15.47 -39.61
C GLY A 470 -23.29 14.44 -39.37
N ASP A 471 -22.97 13.66 -40.40
CA ASP A 471 -21.90 12.63 -40.39
C ASP A 471 -20.66 13.02 -41.21
N GLU A 472 -20.55 14.30 -41.63
CA GLU A 472 -19.33 14.85 -42.21
C GLU A 472 -18.54 15.67 -41.19
N VAL A 473 -17.22 15.56 -41.30
CA VAL A 473 -16.26 16.44 -40.64
C VAL A 473 -15.86 17.52 -41.63
N VAL A 474 -15.94 18.79 -41.20
CA VAL A 474 -15.50 19.94 -41.98
C VAL A 474 -14.35 20.60 -41.26
N LEU A 475 -13.28 20.89 -41.98
CA LEU A 475 -12.07 21.55 -41.48
C LEU A 475 -11.76 22.79 -42.31
N LEU A 476 -11.31 23.84 -41.65
CA LEU A 476 -10.66 25.00 -42.25
C LEU A 476 -9.23 25.04 -41.73
N LEU A 477 -8.25 24.68 -42.56
CA LEU A 477 -6.85 24.54 -42.15
C LEU A 477 -5.97 25.53 -42.92
N PRO A 478 -4.94 26.13 -42.30
CA PRO A 478 -3.97 26.95 -43.02
C PRO A 478 -3.25 26.16 -44.11
N GLY A 479 -3.10 26.76 -45.29
CA GLY A 479 -2.35 26.19 -46.42
C GLY A 479 -2.85 26.63 -47.78
N ASP A 480 -2.05 26.33 -48.80
CA ASP A 480 -2.26 26.69 -50.21
C ASP A 480 -2.42 25.48 -51.14
N ARG A 481 -2.27 24.26 -50.61
CA ARG A 481 -2.27 23.00 -51.35
C ARG A 481 -3.43 22.10 -50.93
N PRO A 482 -4.64 22.28 -51.51
CA PRO A 482 -5.83 21.56 -51.08
C PRO A 482 -5.72 20.04 -51.24
N GLY A 483 -5.21 19.56 -52.37
CA GLY A 483 -5.04 18.12 -52.62
C GLY A 483 -4.11 17.41 -51.63
N HIS A 484 -3.00 18.07 -51.23
CA HIS A 484 -2.08 17.51 -50.24
C HIS A 484 -2.72 17.43 -48.85
N LEU A 485 -3.44 18.48 -48.44
CA LEU A 485 -4.15 18.50 -47.17
C LEU A 485 -5.26 17.46 -47.12
N ALA A 486 -6.03 17.28 -48.20
CA ALA A 486 -7.05 16.24 -48.31
C ALA A 486 -6.46 14.84 -48.09
N LYS A 487 -5.36 14.50 -48.78
CA LYS A 487 -4.69 13.19 -48.65
C LYS A 487 -4.21 12.93 -47.24
N ARG A 488 -3.59 13.94 -46.60
CA ARG A 488 -3.12 13.84 -45.22
C ARG A 488 -4.28 13.60 -44.26
N VAL A 489 -5.33 14.43 -44.35
CA VAL A 489 -6.52 14.33 -43.49
C VAL A 489 -7.22 12.97 -43.65
N ALA A 490 -7.40 12.50 -44.89
CA ALA A 490 -7.99 11.20 -45.17
C ALA A 490 -7.19 10.06 -44.51
N ALA A 491 -5.86 10.07 -44.66
CA ALA A 491 -4.98 9.05 -44.09
C ALA A 491 -5.00 9.06 -42.55
N GLU A 492 -4.82 10.24 -41.94
CA GLU A 492 -4.76 10.40 -40.48
C GLU A 492 -6.09 10.05 -39.80
N LEU A 493 -7.21 10.53 -40.36
CA LEU A 493 -8.53 10.23 -39.80
C LEU A 493 -8.93 8.77 -40.03
N SER A 494 -8.57 8.17 -41.17
CA SER A 494 -8.79 6.74 -41.40
C SER A 494 -8.04 5.89 -40.38
N ALA A 495 -6.77 6.24 -40.10
CA ALA A 495 -5.96 5.56 -39.09
C ALA A 495 -6.55 5.74 -37.67
N SER A 496 -7.04 6.94 -37.36
CA SER A 496 -7.67 7.21 -36.06
C SER A 496 -8.97 6.44 -35.88
N LEU A 497 -9.81 6.33 -36.91
CA LEU A 497 -11.12 5.67 -36.84
C LEU A 497 -11.07 4.14 -37.03
N GLY A 498 -10.02 3.61 -37.66
CA GLY A 498 -9.99 2.22 -38.12
C GLY A 498 -11.00 1.95 -39.24
N HIS A 499 -11.45 2.99 -39.95
CA HIS A 499 -12.44 2.89 -41.02
C HIS A 499 -12.13 3.92 -42.12
N PRO A 500 -12.41 3.65 -43.41
CA PRO A 500 -12.07 4.57 -44.50
C PRO A 500 -12.74 5.94 -44.34
N ALA A 501 -11.93 7.00 -44.37
CA ALA A 501 -12.35 8.39 -44.38
C ALA A 501 -11.96 9.04 -45.72
N THR A 502 -12.94 9.52 -46.48
CA THR A 502 -12.73 10.09 -47.82
C THR A 502 -12.79 11.61 -47.74
N ALA A 503 -11.76 12.31 -48.21
CA ALA A 503 -11.63 13.76 -48.05
C ALA A 503 -11.64 14.52 -49.38
N GLY A 504 -12.55 15.47 -49.53
CA GLY A 504 -12.52 16.46 -50.61
C GLY A 504 -12.02 17.80 -50.09
N ALA A 505 -11.21 18.52 -50.87
CA ALA A 505 -10.71 19.84 -50.48
C ALA A 505 -10.86 20.90 -51.58
N SER A 506 -11.02 22.15 -51.15
CA SER A 506 -11.06 23.34 -52.01
C SER A 506 -10.37 24.52 -51.31
N GLY A 507 -9.90 25.47 -52.13
CA GLY A 507 -9.09 26.62 -51.73
C GLY A 507 -7.81 26.76 -52.61
N PRO A 508 -6.85 27.61 -52.21
CA PRO A 508 -6.89 28.42 -50.99
C PRO A 508 -7.99 29.48 -51.01
N VAL A 509 -8.56 29.76 -49.85
CA VAL A 509 -9.50 30.86 -49.61
C VAL A 509 -8.87 31.91 -48.72
N ARG A 510 -9.23 33.17 -48.95
CA ARG A 510 -8.85 34.30 -48.11
C ARG A 510 -10.11 35.05 -47.65
N GLY A 511 -10.34 35.02 -46.34
CA GLY A 511 -11.44 35.72 -45.69
C GLY A 511 -12.78 34.96 -45.69
N PRO A 512 -13.78 35.48 -44.93
CA PRO A 512 -15.04 34.78 -44.67
C PRO A 512 -15.92 34.50 -45.90
N ALA A 513 -15.89 35.38 -46.90
CA ALA A 513 -16.81 35.34 -48.04
C ALA A 513 -16.61 34.10 -48.93
N GLU A 514 -15.38 33.58 -49.00
CA GLU A 514 -14.99 32.49 -49.90
C GLU A 514 -15.21 31.10 -49.27
N VAL A 515 -15.23 31.02 -47.93
CA VAL A 515 -15.32 29.74 -47.18
C VAL A 515 -16.57 28.94 -47.55
N ALA A 516 -17.72 29.61 -47.71
CA ALA A 516 -18.97 28.95 -48.06
C ALA A 516 -18.94 28.32 -49.48
N ALA A 517 -18.28 28.97 -50.44
CA ALA A 517 -18.13 28.46 -51.79
C ALA A 517 -17.14 27.28 -51.81
N ALA A 518 -15.99 27.43 -51.15
CA ALA A 518 -15.00 26.36 -51.03
C ALA A 518 -15.54 25.13 -50.29
N HIS A 519 -16.39 25.33 -49.27
CA HIS A 519 -17.08 24.22 -48.60
C HIS A 519 -17.93 23.40 -49.57
N ARG A 520 -18.78 24.05 -50.39
CA ARG A 520 -19.60 23.34 -51.39
C ARG A 520 -18.75 22.59 -52.40
N GLU A 521 -17.65 23.18 -52.84
CA GLU A 521 -16.73 22.53 -53.77
C GLU A 521 -16.00 21.34 -53.16
N ALA A 522 -15.48 21.48 -51.93
CA ALA A 522 -14.85 20.40 -51.19
C ALA A 522 -15.84 19.25 -50.94
N GLN A 523 -17.10 19.55 -50.60
CA GLN A 523 -18.15 18.56 -50.42
C GLN A 523 -18.41 17.77 -51.71
N ARG A 524 -18.59 18.48 -52.83
CA ARG A 524 -18.81 17.82 -54.12
C ARG A 524 -17.59 17.00 -54.57
N CYS A 525 -16.37 17.44 -54.26
CA CYS A 525 -15.15 16.68 -54.49
C CYS A 525 -15.16 15.36 -53.69
N ALA A 526 -15.55 15.40 -52.41
CA ALA A 526 -15.67 14.20 -51.58
C ALA A 526 -16.74 13.23 -52.10
N ASP A 527 -17.89 13.77 -52.51
CA ASP A 527 -18.98 12.97 -53.07
C ASP A 527 -18.60 12.35 -54.43
N ALA A 528 -17.83 13.06 -55.26
CA ALA A 528 -17.29 12.53 -56.51
C ALA A 528 -16.28 11.39 -56.27
N LEU A 529 -15.38 11.51 -55.30
CA LEU A 529 -14.46 10.42 -54.92
C LEU A 529 -15.23 9.16 -54.53
N LEU A 530 -16.29 9.30 -53.72
CA LEU A 530 -17.14 8.18 -53.33
C LEU A 530 -17.87 7.55 -54.53
N ALA A 531 -18.43 8.37 -55.42
CA ALA A 531 -19.12 7.90 -56.62
C ALA A 531 -18.18 7.15 -57.60
N LEU A 532 -16.89 7.52 -57.61
CA LEU A 532 -15.84 6.85 -58.38
C LEU A 532 -15.28 5.60 -57.68
N GLY A 533 -15.79 5.24 -56.49
CA GLY A 533 -15.32 4.07 -55.73
C GLY A 533 -13.97 4.27 -55.03
N ARG A 534 -13.49 5.51 -54.90
CA ARG A 534 -12.20 5.87 -54.29
C ARG A 534 -12.32 6.16 -52.80
N ALA A 535 -13.04 5.30 -52.08
CA ALA A 535 -13.27 5.47 -50.65
C ALA A 535 -11.95 5.35 -49.86
N GLY A 536 -11.73 6.27 -48.92
CA GLY A 536 -10.49 6.36 -48.12
C GLY A 536 -9.39 7.22 -48.72
N GLU A 537 -9.62 7.79 -49.92
CA GLU A 537 -8.67 8.71 -50.56
C GLU A 537 -9.00 10.17 -50.27
N GLY A 538 -8.01 11.04 -50.49
CA GLY A 538 -8.16 12.48 -50.43
C GLY A 538 -7.78 13.15 -51.75
N ALA A 539 -8.55 14.14 -52.20
CA ALA A 539 -8.23 14.91 -53.40
C ALA A 539 -8.83 16.32 -53.38
N SER A 540 -8.39 17.15 -54.32
CA SER A 540 -9.05 18.40 -54.70
C SER A 540 -9.67 18.31 -56.09
N THR A 541 -10.56 19.24 -56.44
CA THR A 541 -11.26 19.25 -57.75
C THR A 541 -10.31 19.28 -58.93
N THR A 542 -9.17 19.95 -58.82
CA THR A 542 -8.14 20.01 -59.88
C THR A 542 -7.43 18.67 -60.13
N GLU A 543 -7.43 17.78 -59.14
CA GLU A 543 -6.84 16.44 -59.25
C GLU A 543 -7.84 15.39 -59.75
N LEU A 544 -9.13 15.75 -59.90
CA LEU A 544 -10.17 14.88 -60.44
C LEU A 544 -10.34 15.00 -61.97
N GLY A 545 -9.42 15.70 -62.64
CA GLY A 545 -9.40 15.83 -64.09
C GLY A 545 -10.72 16.35 -64.66
N PHE A 546 -11.30 15.65 -65.64
CA PHE A 546 -12.55 16.11 -66.25
C PHE A 546 -13.75 16.04 -65.30
N VAL A 547 -13.74 15.11 -64.33
CA VAL A 547 -14.80 15.00 -63.32
C VAL A 547 -14.79 16.24 -62.45
N GLY A 548 -13.61 16.76 -62.12
CA GLY A 548 -13.44 18.06 -61.45
C GLY A 548 -14.13 19.21 -62.17
N LEU A 549 -14.02 19.26 -63.51
CA LEU A 549 -14.67 20.28 -64.35
C LEU A 549 -16.21 20.20 -64.33
N LEU A 550 -16.78 19.00 -64.20
CA LEU A 550 -18.24 18.79 -64.15
C LEU A 550 -18.83 19.10 -62.77
N VAL A 551 -18.01 18.94 -61.73
CA VAL A 551 -18.42 18.96 -60.33
C VAL A 551 -18.06 20.29 -59.64
N GLY A 552 -17.16 21.11 -60.19
CA GLY A 552 -16.79 22.44 -59.65
C GLY A 552 -17.87 23.53 -59.83
N ASP A 553 -17.85 24.57 -58.98
CA ASP A 553 -18.77 25.74 -59.10
C ASP A 553 -18.31 26.74 -60.18
N GLY A 554 -17.04 26.71 -60.56
CA GLY A 554 -16.47 27.44 -61.70
C GLY A 554 -16.00 26.45 -62.76
N ARG A 555 -16.43 26.62 -64.01
CA ARG A 555 -15.90 25.86 -65.15
C ARG A 555 -14.49 26.39 -65.44
N ASP A 556 -13.50 25.99 -64.65
CA ASP A 556 -12.10 26.34 -64.90
C ASP A 556 -11.54 25.50 -66.05
N ILE A 557 -12.01 25.82 -67.25
CA ILE A 557 -11.61 25.19 -68.50
C ILE A 557 -10.12 25.43 -68.73
N GLU A 558 -9.58 26.59 -68.34
CA GLU A 558 -8.16 26.91 -68.52
C GLU A 558 -7.26 26.02 -67.67
N ALA A 559 -7.57 25.80 -66.39
CA ALA A 559 -6.83 24.88 -65.54
C ALA A 559 -6.90 23.43 -66.05
N PHE A 560 -8.07 22.98 -66.51
CA PHE A 560 -8.23 21.66 -67.11
C PHE A 560 -7.40 21.51 -68.40
N LEU A 561 -7.46 22.50 -69.30
CA LEU A 561 -6.66 22.53 -70.52
C LEU A 561 -5.15 22.57 -70.23
N GLY A 562 -4.73 23.36 -69.23
CA GLY A 562 -3.35 23.45 -68.79
C GLY A 562 -2.83 22.12 -68.24
N SER A 563 -3.64 21.43 -67.43
CA SER A 563 -3.30 20.11 -66.90
C SER A 563 -3.24 19.03 -67.98
N ALA A 564 -4.26 18.95 -68.85
CA ALA A 564 -4.39 17.87 -69.82
C ALA A 564 -3.52 18.06 -71.08
N LEU A 565 -3.35 19.31 -71.54
CA LEU A 565 -2.69 19.63 -72.82
C LEU A 565 -1.54 20.64 -72.70
N GLY A 566 -1.37 21.30 -71.55
CA GLY A 566 -0.39 22.38 -71.36
C GLY A 566 1.03 22.04 -71.80
N PRO A 567 1.60 20.86 -71.48
CA PRO A 567 2.92 20.46 -71.94
C PRO A 567 3.04 20.43 -73.47
N VAL A 568 1.99 19.99 -74.18
CA VAL A 568 1.95 19.88 -75.64
C VAL A 568 1.72 21.25 -76.28
N ILE A 569 0.77 22.04 -75.76
CA ILE A 569 0.51 23.41 -76.21
C ILE A 569 1.75 24.28 -76.04
N GLY A 570 2.39 24.22 -74.87
CA GLY A 570 3.62 24.97 -74.58
C GLY A 570 4.82 24.48 -75.39
N TYR A 571 4.86 23.21 -75.80
CA TYR A 571 5.90 22.72 -76.71
C TYR A 571 5.66 23.22 -78.14
N ASP A 572 4.43 23.14 -78.64
CA ASP A 572 4.05 23.67 -79.97
C ASP A 572 4.36 25.16 -80.10
N ALA A 573 3.99 25.96 -79.09
CA ALA A 573 4.28 27.39 -79.06
C ALA A 573 5.78 27.72 -79.07
N ARG A 574 6.61 26.95 -78.35
CA ARG A 574 8.07 27.20 -78.26
C ARG A 574 8.87 26.68 -79.45
N ARG A 575 8.43 25.58 -80.07
CA ARG A 575 9.18 24.86 -81.12
C ARG A 575 8.57 25.00 -82.50
N GLY A 576 7.42 25.67 -82.64
CA GLY A 576 6.70 25.82 -83.90
C GLY A 576 6.18 24.49 -84.46
N THR A 577 5.91 23.51 -83.59
CA THR A 577 5.38 22.21 -84.00
C THR A 577 3.85 22.21 -84.07
N ALA A 578 3.27 21.10 -84.53
CA ALA A 578 1.82 20.92 -84.65
C ALA A 578 1.36 19.61 -83.99
N LEU A 579 1.83 19.36 -82.77
CA LEU A 579 1.53 18.16 -81.98
C LEU A 579 0.06 18.15 -81.53
N VAL A 580 -0.53 19.29 -81.15
CA VAL A 580 -1.98 19.37 -80.82
C VAL A 580 -2.85 18.99 -82.03
N ARG A 581 -2.45 19.44 -83.23
CA ARG A 581 -3.12 19.06 -84.49
C ARG A 581 -2.97 17.57 -84.78
N THR A 582 -1.80 17.00 -84.50
CA THR A 582 -1.55 15.57 -84.63
C THR A 582 -2.38 14.75 -83.65
N LEU A 583 -2.50 15.16 -82.39
CA LEU A 583 -3.39 14.53 -81.39
C LEU A 583 -4.87 14.57 -81.82
N THR A 584 -5.32 15.72 -82.34
CA THR A 584 -6.71 15.88 -82.82
C THR A 584 -7.03 14.92 -83.96
N ALA A 585 -6.14 14.80 -84.95
CA ALA A 585 -6.32 13.87 -86.07
C ALA A 585 -6.17 12.40 -85.65
N TYR A 586 -5.27 12.12 -84.70
CA TYR A 586 -5.06 10.77 -84.17
C TYR A 586 -6.32 10.22 -83.49
N PHE A 587 -6.89 10.96 -82.54
CA PHE A 587 -8.14 10.55 -81.92
C PHE A 587 -9.33 10.61 -82.88
N GLY A 588 -9.37 11.59 -83.79
CA GLY A 588 -10.43 11.72 -84.80
C GLY A 588 -10.51 10.56 -85.79
N THR A 589 -9.41 9.81 -85.99
CA THR A 589 -9.35 8.62 -86.84
C THR A 589 -9.40 7.31 -86.04
N GLY A 590 -9.79 7.36 -84.77
CA GLY A 590 -9.91 6.19 -83.89
C GLY A 590 -8.56 5.56 -83.54
N GLY A 591 -7.50 6.37 -83.42
CA GLY A 591 -6.16 5.92 -83.02
C GLY A 591 -5.34 5.24 -84.14
N SER A 592 -5.75 5.37 -85.40
CA SER A 592 -5.09 4.71 -86.53
C SER A 592 -3.96 5.56 -87.12
N LEU A 593 -2.72 5.08 -87.04
CA LEU A 593 -1.54 5.78 -87.56
C LEU A 593 -1.64 6.07 -89.07
N SER A 594 -2.06 5.09 -89.87
CA SER A 594 -2.19 5.23 -91.32
C SER A 594 -3.24 6.26 -91.71
N ARG A 595 -4.42 6.21 -91.08
CA ARG A 595 -5.50 7.18 -91.35
C ARG A 595 -5.15 8.58 -90.83
N THR A 596 -4.40 8.67 -89.74
CA THR A 596 -3.89 9.94 -89.22
C THR A 596 -2.89 10.58 -90.18
N ALA A 597 -1.99 9.77 -90.76
CA ALA A 597 -0.99 10.22 -91.71
C ALA A 597 -1.64 10.76 -93.00
N GLU A 598 -2.64 10.05 -93.51
CA GLU A 598 -3.47 10.47 -94.64
C GLU A 598 -4.20 11.78 -94.34
N ALA A 599 -4.89 11.88 -93.19
CA ALA A 599 -5.64 13.07 -92.79
C ALA A 599 -4.76 14.31 -92.56
N LEU A 600 -3.48 14.13 -92.21
CA LEU A 600 -2.52 15.21 -91.99
C LEU A 600 -1.62 15.48 -93.21
N HIS A 601 -1.76 14.71 -94.29
CA HIS A 601 -0.90 14.73 -95.48
C HIS A 601 0.61 14.63 -95.14
N ILE A 602 0.97 13.70 -94.23
CA ILE A 602 2.35 13.42 -93.83
C ILE A 602 2.63 11.92 -93.88
N HIS A 603 3.90 11.53 -93.81
CA HIS A 603 4.27 10.12 -93.77
C HIS A 603 3.94 9.49 -92.40
N VAL A 604 3.55 8.21 -92.38
CA VAL A 604 3.18 7.46 -91.15
C VAL A 604 4.31 7.52 -90.10
N ASN A 605 5.57 7.37 -90.51
CA ASN A 605 6.72 7.51 -89.62
C ASN A 605 6.78 8.88 -88.90
N THR A 606 6.36 9.96 -89.56
CA THR A 606 6.31 11.30 -88.95
C THR A 606 5.17 11.39 -87.92
N VAL A 607 4.05 10.69 -88.13
CA VAL A 607 3.00 10.54 -87.12
C VAL A 607 3.54 9.82 -85.89
N THR A 608 4.22 8.68 -86.09
CA THR A 608 4.83 7.90 -85.00
C THR A 608 5.80 8.75 -84.19
N GLN A 609 6.74 9.44 -84.84
CA GLN A 609 7.71 10.32 -84.17
C GLN A 609 7.03 11.44 -83.35
N ARG A 610 5.93 12.00 -83.87
CA ARG A 610 5.17 13.03 -83.13
C ARG A 610 4.45 12.45 -81.94
N LEU A 611 3.84 11.27 -82.07
CA LEU A 611 3.18 10.58 -80.97
C LEU A 611 4.18 10.14 -79.89
N ASP A 612 5.37 9.68 -80.27
CA ASP A 612 6.46 9.39 -79.33
C ASP A 612 6.86 10.65 -78.55
N ARG A 613 6.94 11.80 -79.23
CA ARG A 613 7.20 13.08 -78.56
C ARG A 613 6.05 13.48 -77.63
N ILE A 614 4.80 13.24 -78.02
CA ILE A 614 3.63 13.50 -77.17
C ILE A 614 3.67 12.60 -75.93
N ALA A 615 4.01 11.32 -76.07
CA ALA A 615 4.19 10.40 -74.95
C ALA A 615 5.28 10.89 -73.98
N GLN A 616 6.38 11.46 -74.49
CA GLN A 616 7.40 12.08 -73.65
C GLN A 616 6.91 13.33 -72.89
N LEU A 617 5.91 14.04 -73.42
CA LEU A 617 5.39 15.28 -72.83
C LEU A 617 4.22 15.04 -71.86
N LEU A 618 3.38 14.05 -72.13
CA LEU A 618 2.16 13.76 -71.35
C LEU A 618 2.28 12.57 -70.40
N GLY A 619 3.35 11.77 -70.53
CA GLY A 619 3.52 10.52 -69.79
C GLY A 619 3.24 9.29 -70.66
N ALA A 620 3.75 8.13 -70.26
CA ALA A 620 3.59 6.88 -71.00
C ALA A 620 2.14 6.35 -70.98
N ASP A 621 1.36 6.78 -69.99
CA ASP A 621 -0.04 6.46 -69.70
C ASP A 621 -1.05 7.31 -70.50
N TRP A 622 -0.59 8.22 -71.38
CA TRP A 622 -1.48 9.16 -72.07
C TRP A 622 -2.56 8.49 -72.95
N GLN A 623 -2.38 7.22 -73.31
CA GLN A 623 -3.34 6.43 -74.08
C GLN A 623 -4.26 5.56 -73.22
N ASP A 624 -4.05 5.52 -71.90
CA ASP A 624 -4.92 4.77 -71.01
C ASP A 624 -6.36 5.30 -71.10
N PRO A 625 -7.40 4.45 -71.02
CA PRO A 625 -8.77 4.84 -71.34
C PRO A 625 -9.26 6.13 -70.66
N GLU A 626 -8.92 6.31 -69.38
CA GLU A 626 -9.28 7.48 -68.58
C GLU A 626 -8.55 8.75 -69.05
N ARG A 627 -7.23 8.67 -69.23
CA ARG A 627 -6.38 9.78 -69.70
C ARG A 627 -6.68 10.16 -71.15
N ALA A 628 -6.92 9.17 -72.01
CA ALA A 628 -7.30 9.39 -73.40
C ALA A 628 -8.65 10.11 -73.52
N LEU A 629 -9.61 9.86 -72.62
CA LEU A 629 -10.88 10.60 -72.56
C LEU A 629 -10.66 12.06 -72.16
N GLU A 630 -9.85 12.31 -71.12
CA GLU A 630 -9.50 13.66 -70.69
C GLU A 630 -8.85 14.47 -71.81
N ILE A 631 -7.87 13.89 -72.48
CA ILE A 631 -7.15 14.54 -73.59
C ILE A 631 -8.12 14.81 -74.75
N GLN A 632 -8.99 13.86 -75.11
CA GLN A 632 -10.00 14.08 -76.15
C GLN A 632 -10.97 15.21 -75.81
N LEU A 633 -11.41 15.30 -74.55
CA LEU A 633 -12.28 16.37 -74.10
C LEU A 633 -11.55 17.72 -74.11
N ALA A 634 -10.30 17.76 -73.63
CA ALA A 634 -9.45 18.93 -73.65
C ALA A 634 -9.20 19.43 -75.09
N LEU A 635 -8.97 18.53 -76.05
CA LEU A 635 -8.80 18.91 -77.47
C LEU A 635 -10.07 19.56 -78.04
N ARG A 636 -11.26 19.09 -77.63
CA ARG A 636 -12.54 19.70 -78.05
C ARG A 636 -12.74 21.07 -77.40
N LEU A 637 -12.42 21.22 -76.11
CA LEU A 637 -12.53 22.48 -75.39
C LEU A 637 -11.52 23.53 -75.90
N HIS A 638 -10.29 23.11 -76.22
CA HIS A 638 -9.26 23.98 -76.79
C HIS A 638 -9.70 24.56 -78.14
N ARG A 639 -10.38 23.76 -78.99
CA ARG A 639 -10.97 24.21 -80.26
C ARG A 639 -12.18 25.13 -80.13
N LEU A 640 -12.78 25.21 -78.94
CA LEU A 640 -13.89 26.13 -78.66
C LEU A 640 -13.40 27.44 -78.03
N SER A 641 -12.19 27.42 -77.47
CA SER A 641 -11.56 28.56 -76.78
C SER A 641 -10.69 29.41 -77.71
N HIS A 642 -10.41 28.92 -78.92
CA HIS A 642 -9.70 29.56 -80.03
C HIS A 642 -10.43 29.26 -81.33
#